data_AF-A0AAP5B680-F1
#
_entry.id   AF-A0AAP5B680-F1
#
_cell.length_a   1.000
_cell.length_b   1.000
_cell.length_c   1.000
_cell.angle_alpha   90.00
_cell.angle_beta   90.00
_cell.angle_gamma   90.00
#
_symmetry.space_group_name_H-M   'P 1'
#
loop_
_entity.id
_entity.type
_entity.pdbx_description
1 polymer ?
#
loop_
_entity_poly.entity_id
_entity_poly.type
_entity_poly.pdbx_seq_one_letter_code
_entity_poly.pdbx_strand_id
1 'polypeptide(L)'
;MNQNGDDLVAVREDERGLESVRAQSVENEKSGAALYRSERYQWPVQAQTVDAAAMAYADLMVETGHERDGTMTTWQYRARLEHKEASACDDDVESGVPLLVYRHAQASVAVEASAARTIPVQAHAFARESFIDELAHALQRDPVALRLQHLDAQRDGGARETIRMVTERAAWGGALAAQVEPTSPWVRGRGFAFDGEALEHSAPLSSDEKSSLPVRVTAGTPNPSADSWTAWVVDVDVNRETGDVAIRRVVAGRGSGEPGAARVSGLPSWQVTDAIERSTGVRFLARSAHDETGSANGDAAVSHELSVTGRALNESTAGTARTLTSAEADTIERAAAPAAAAIANALFDATGVRFRAPPFDAERIRRALADAPSATLAAAPAQTRRPSRWRRWLAGGGVGGVMGGLIGLACSVLPGPAPIAPIASVDTSLWSPATLERGRQIAAAGDCAVCHTAPGGKTNAGGFALDTPFGTVYSTNLTPDAQTGIGTWSYEAFARAMREGVSRDGSHLYPAFPYTAFARMSESDMMALYAYLMSQAPVKNAPPKTNLPFPLNQRRLVAGWNWLFHDTRAFVPDETRSAQWNRGKYLVDGAGHCGACHTPRNAIGAEKGGFAYLSGGSAEGWDAPSLVASRASPVPWSEAALFDYLRTGFSAEHGVAAGPMAPVVAGLATLPESDVRAMAHYVASLSPPVDAEVSARAAAAHAIATDAGSTTTLGFENGRRIFEASCAVCHAESGGVGHFGVRPLMGLNTSVAQASPDNLLHVLQHGIDQPATESLGYMPGFGDVFDDKQMAELASYIRARYAPGQPAWRDLESASARLRAGH
;
A
#
# COMPACT_ATOMS: atom_id res chain seq x y z
N MET A 1 -41.08 34.87 -56.57
CA MET A 1 -42.39 34.36 -56.10
C MET A 1 -42.12 33.05 -55.37
N ASN A 2 -42.26 33.07 -54.04
CA ASN A 2 -42.29 31.98 -53.05
C ASN A 2 -41.49 30.68 -53.29
N GLN A 3 -40.39 30.52 -52.55
CA GLN A 3 -39.87 29.23 -52.06
C GLN A 3 -39.49 29.29 -50.56
N ASN A 4 -40.04 30.21 -49.77
CA ASN A 4 -39.81 30.30 -48.31
C ASN A 4 -40.85 29.50 -47.50
N GLY A 5 -41.29 28.33 -48.00
CA GLY A 5 -42.42 27.57 -47.43
C GLY A 5 -42.03 26.32 -46.62
N ASP A 6 -40.99 25.60 -47.01
CA ASP A 6 -40.76 24.23 -46.53
C ASP A 6 -39.65 24.10 -45.47
N ASP A 7 -38.70 25.04 -45.39
CA ASP A 7 -37.63 25.02 -44.37
C ASP A 7 -38.12 25.36 -42.95
N LEU A 8 -39.31 25.95 -42.82
CA LEU A 8 -39.92 26.26 -41.52
C LEU A 8 -40.76 25.11 -40.95
N VAL A 9 -40.96 24.01 -41.70
CA VAL A 9 -41.73 22.84 -41.23
C VAL A 9 -40.78 21.80 -40.61
N ALA A 10 -39.60 21.57 -41.21
CA ALA A 10 -38.61 20.62 -40.71
C ALA A 10 -37.91 21.07 -39.41
N VAL A 11 -37.60 22.37 -39.27
CA VAL A 11 -37.04 22.92 -38.01
C VAL A 11 -38.10 22.92 -36.89
N ARG A 12 -39.39 23.06 -37.25
CA ARG A 12 -40.50 22.99 -36.28
C ARG A 12 -40.84 21.58 -35.84
N GLU A 13 -40.40 20.52 -36.51
CA GLU A 13 -40.64 19.14 -36.09
C GLU A 13 -39.56 18.64 -35.12
N ASP A 14 -38.31 19.09 -35.27
CA ASP A 14 -37.21 18.78 -34.34
C ASP A 14 -37.35 19.57 -33.01
N GLU A 15 -37.78 20.84 -33.08
CA GLU A 15 -38.13 21.59 -31.86
C GLU A 15 -39.40 21.05 -31.17
N ARG A 16 -40.40 20.53 -31.92
CA ARG A 16 -41.59 19.88 -31.32
C ARG A 16 -41.25 18.54 -30.67
N GLY A 17 -40.25 17.81 -31.15
CA GLY A 17 -39.73 16.61 -30.50
C GLY A 17 -39.10 16.93 -29.14
N LEU A 18 -38.23 17.94 -29.10
CA LEU A 18 -37.57 18.43 -27.89
C LEU A 18 -38.54 19.10 -26.90
N GLU A 19 -39.53 19.86 -27.39
CA GLU A 19 -40.59 20.43 -26.56
C GLU A 19 -41.57 19.37 -26.04
N SER A 20 -41.83 18.29 -26.77
CA SER A 20 -42.70 17.19 -26.29
C SER A 20 -42.06 16.40 -25.14
N VAL A 21 -40.74 16.19 -25.20
CA VAL A 21 -39.96 15.55 -24.12
C VAL A 21 -39.86 16.49 -22.91
N ARG A 22 -39.73 17.80 -23.15
CA ARG A 22 -39.70 18.83 -22.10
C ARG A 22 -41.08 19.11 -21.49
N ALA A 23 -42.17 18.88 -22.23
CA ALA A 23 -43.54 18.97 -21.72
C ALA A 23 -43.92 17.73 -20.89
N GLN A 24 -43.47 16.53 -21.30
CA GLN A 24 -43.64 15.30 -20.52
C GLN A 24 -42.85 15.32 -19.20
N SER A 25 -41.70 15.99 -19.13
CA SER A 25 -40.94 16.13 -17.88
C SER A 25 -41.61 17.07 -16.86
N VAL A 26 -42.34 18.09 -17.32
CA VAL A 26 -43.11 19.01 -16.46
C VAL A 26 -44.42 18.39 -15.95
N GLU A 27 -45.02 17.46 -16.70
CA GLU A 27 -46.18 16.68 -16.22
C GLU A 27 -45.78 15.57 -15.23
N ASN A 28 -44.60 14.95 -15.37
CA ASN A 28 -44.08 13.96 -14.42
C ASN A 28 -43.67 14.54 -13.06
N GLU A 29 -43.28 15.82 -12.99
CA GLU A 29 -43.04 16.52 -11.72
C GLU A 29 -44.28 16.62 -10.83
N LYS A 30 -45.50 16.52 -11.39
CA LYS A 30 -46.76 16.61 -10.64
C LYS A 30 -47.29 15.26 -10.14
N SER A 31 -46.77 14.13 -10.63
CA SER A 31 -47.29 12.77 -10.31
C SER A 31 -46.41 11.96 -9.34
N GLY A 32 -45.22 12.45 -8.98
CA GLY A 32 -44.31 11.75 -8.07
C GLY A 32 -43.56 10.57 -8.70
N ALA A 33 -43.40 10.54 -10.03
CA ALA A 33 -42.81 9.44 -10.78
C ALA A 33 -41.64 9.88 -11.70
N ALA A 34 -40.52 9.16 -11.63
CA ALA A 34 -39.31 9.18 -12.48
C ALA A 34 -38.62 10.54 -12.78
N LEU A 35 -37.39 10.71 -12.29
CA LEU A 35 -36.47 11.80 -12.64
C LEU A 35 -35.80 11.50 -14.00
N TYR A 36 -35.42 12.52 -14.77
CA TYR A 36 -34.82 12.35 -16.12
C TYR A 36 -33.51 13.12 -16.25
N ARG A 37 -32.54 12.54 -16.97
CA ARG A 37 -31.23 13.14 -17.25
C ARG A 37 -30.77 12.86 -18.69
N SER A 38 -30.20 13.85 -19.35
CA SER A 38 -29.60 13.76 -20.70
C SER A 38 -28.28 14.55 -20.72
N GLU A 39 -27.22 13.95 -21.26
CA GLU A 39 -25.90 14.58 -21.39
C GLU A 39 -25.20 14.20 -22.71
N ARG A 40 -24.35 15.10 -23.21
CA ARG A 40 -23.56 14.94 -24.45
C ARG A 40 -22.06 14.84 -24.13
N TYR A 41 -21.40 13.87 -24.75
CA TYR A 41 -19.96 13.60 -24.68
C TYR A 41 -19.36 13.67 -26.08
N GLN A 42 -18.08 14.05 -26.16
CA GLN A 42 -17.37 14.14 -27.43
C GLN A 42 -16.08 13.32 -27.39
N TRP A 43 -15.72 12.72 -28.52
CA TRP A 43 -14.49 11.94 -28.65
C TRP A 43 -13.72 12.30 -29.93
N PRO A 44 -12.41 12.56 -29.87
CA PRO A 44 -11.63 12.90 -31.06
C PRO A 44 -11.46 11.67 -31.97
N VAL A 45 -11.72 11.83 -33.26
CA VAL A 45 -11.55 10.79 -34.29
C VAL A 45 -10.50 11.21 -35.32
N GLN A 46 -9.67 10.26 -35.79
CA GLN A 46 -8.68 10.53 -36.82
C GLN A 46 -9.36 10.67 -38.20
N ALA A 47 -9.26 11.84 -38.82
CA ALA A 47 -9.75 12.06 -40.17
C ALA A 47 -8.86 11.31 -41.19
N GLN A 48 -9.43 10.40 -41.98
CA GLN A 48 -8.71 9.60 -42.98
C GLN A 48 -8.37 10.37 -44.29
N THR A 49 -8.33 11.71 -44.30
CA THR A 49 -8.15 12.49 -45.53
C THR A 49 -6.90 13.38 -45.52
N VAL A 50 -6.28 13.47 -46.70
CA VAL A 50 -4.92 13.97 -46.98
C VAL A 50 -4.74 15.49 -46.84
N ASP A 51 -5.79 16.26 -46.53
CA ASP A 51 -5.68 17.72 -46.33
C ASP A 51 -5.91 18.14 -44.87
N ALA A 52 -4.83 18.68 -44.32
CA ALA A 52 -4.57 19.37 -43.06
C ALA A 52 -5.73 19.76 -42.09
N ALA A 53 -5.55 19.34 -40.84
CA ALA A 53 -5.55 20.16 -39.62
C ALA A 53 -6.86 20.45 -38.82
N ALA A 54 -8.00 19.83 -39.11
CA ALA A 54 -9.15 19.87 -38.19
C ALA A 54 -9.34 18.51 -37.46
N MET A 55 -9.28 18.51 -36.13
CA MET A 55 -9.73 17.35 -35.33
C MET A 55 -11.24 17.21 -35.48
N ALA A 56 -11.69 16.11 -36.10
CA ALA A 56 -13.09 15.75 -36.12
C ALA A 56 -13.47 15.10 -34.77
N TYR A 57 -14.71 15.31 -34.31
CA TYR A 57 -15.23 14.72 -33.09
C TYR A 57 -16.43 13.83 -33.39
N ALA A 58 -16.57 12.77 -32.61
CA ALA A 58 -17.79 11.99 -32.51
C ALA A 58 -18.62 12.51 -31.34
N ASP A 59 -19.93 12.62 -31.54
CA ASP A 59 -20.89 12.99 -30.51
C ASP A 59 -21.61 11.76 -29.98
N LEU A 60 -21.59 11.61 -28.66
CA LEU A 60 -22.23 10.51 -27.95
C LEU A 60 -23.19 11.09 -26.91
N MET A 61 -24.48 10.81 -27.07
CA MET A 61 -25.56 11.32 -26.22
C MET A 61 -26.16 10.18 -25.40
N VAL A 62 -26.30 10.40 -24.09
CA VAL A 62 -26.81 9.41 -23.14
C VAL A 62 -27.97 10.01 -22.37
N GLU A 63 -29.10 9.31 -22.33
CA GLU A 63 -30.30 9.74 -21.63
C GLU A 63 -30.89 8.61 -20.78
N THR A 64 -31.33 8.93 -19.56
CA THR A 64 -31.96 7.97 -18.65
C THR A 64 -33.09 8.60 -17.86
N GLY A 65 -34.20 7.87 -17.73
CA GLY A 65 -35.14 8.02 -16.62
C GLY A 65 -34.65 7.21 -15.43
N HIS A 66 -34.75 7.74 -14.21
CA HIS A 66 -34.33 7.06 -13.00
C HIS A 66 -35.21 7.39 -11.79
N GLU A 67 -35.24 6.48 -10.83
CA GLU A 67 -35.85 6.70 -9.52
C GLU A 67 -34.94 7.52 -8.60
N ARG A 68 -35.46 7.96 -7.45
CA ARG A 68 -34.69 8.73 -6.46
C ARG A 68 -33.54 7.95 -5.85
N ASP A 69 -33.67 6.63 -5.78
CA ASP A 69 -32.60 5.77 -5.32
C ASP A 69 -31.51 5.59 -6.40
N GLY A 70 -31.72 5.99 -7.65
CA GLY A 70 -30.80 5.79 -8.77
C GLY A 70 -31.07 4.55 -9.62
N THR A 71 -32.17 3.84 -9.37
CA THR A 71 -32.66 2.78 -10.27
C THR A 71 -33.02 3.38 -11.62
N MET A 72 -32.23 3.07 -12.66
CA MET A 72 -32.47 3.55 -14.02
C MET A 72 -33.59 2.74 -14.67
N THR A 73 -34.64 3.42 -15.12
CA THR A 73 -35.85 2.83 -15.71
C THR A 73 -35.80 2.80 -17.24
N THR A 74 -35.13 3.78 -17.86
CA THR A 74 -34.89 3.84 -19.31
C THR A 74 -33.43 4.12 -19.62
N TRP A 75 -32.93 3.67 -20.78
CA TRP A 75 -31.59 3.98 -21.25
C TRP A 75 -31.58 4.23 -22.76
N GLN A 76 -31.31 5.46 -23.16
CA GLN A 76 -31.20 5.85 -24.56
C GLN A 76 -29.77 6.28 -24.85
N TYR A 77 -29.17 5.67 -25.87
CA TYR A 77 -27.80 5.95 -26.28
C TYR A 77 -27.75 6.25 -27.77
N ARG A 78 -27.19 7.41 -28.14
CA ARG A 78 -27.02 7.83 -29.54
C ARG A 78 -25.57 8.20 -29.82
N ALA A 79 -25.01 7.73 -30.94
CA ALA A 79 -23.66 8.09 -31.37
C ALA A 79 -23.61 8.47 -32.86
N ARG A 80 -23.00 9.62 -33.19
CA ARG A 80 -22.90 10.22 -34.55
C ARG A 80 -21.55 10.89 -34.77
N LEU A 81 -21.14 11.10 -36.03
CA LEU A 81 -19.93 11.87 -36.38
C LEU A 81 -20.28 13.34 -36.64
N GLU A 82 -19.48 14.28 -36.13
CA GLU A 82 -19.70 15.71 -36.34
C GLU A 82 -19.19 16.11 -37.75
N HIS A 83 -20.12 16.53 -38.62
CA HIS A 83 -19.98 16.93 -40.03
C HIS A 83 -19.74 15.84 -41.11
N LYS A 84 -20.85 15.34 -41.65
CA LYS A 84 -21.12 15.37 -43.10
C LYS A 84 -22.62 15.55 -43.30
N GLU A 85 -23.03 16.49 -44.17
CA GLU A 85 -24.37 16.43 -44.76
C GLU A 85 -24.53 15.03 -45.36
N ALA A 86 -25.40 14.22 -44.77
CA ALA A 86 -25.73 12.91 -45.29
C ALA A 86 -26.42 13.12 -46.64
N SER A 87 -25.70 12.83 -47.73
CA SER A 87 -26.35 12.41 -48.95
C SER A 87 -27.25 11.23 -48.60
N ALA A 88 -28.55 11.41 -48.79
CA ALA A 88 -29.54 10.35 -48.67
C ALA A 88 -29.09 9.12 -49.47
N CYS A 89 -28.78 8.03 -48.77
CA CYS A 89 -28.79 6.66 -49.28
C CYS A 89 -28.70 5.68 -48.10
N ASP A 90 -29.77 4.90 -47.99
CA ASP A 90 -29.97 3.61 -47.31
C ASP A 90 -29.95 3.53 -45.77
N ASP A 91 -31.18 3.37 -45.25
CA ASP A 91 -31.59 2.88 -43.94
C ASP A 91 -31.13 1.42 -43.70
N ASP A 92 -29.84 1.20 -43.48
CA ASP A 92 -29.34 -0.05 -42.88
C ASP A 92 -28.63 0.26 -41.55
N VAL A 93 -29.42 0.24 -40.48
CA VAL A 93 -28.92 0.23 -39.09
C VAL A 93 -28.23 -1.11 -38.87
N GLU A 94 -26.91 -1.19 -39.04
CA GLU A 94 -26.14 -2.39 -38.72
C GLU A 94 -26.15 -2.58 -37.19
N SER A 95 -26.98 -3.52 -36.69
CA SER A 95 -26.99 -3.96 -35.29
C SER A 95 -25.73 -4.79 -35.01
N GLY A 96 -24.58 -4.12 -34.88
CA GLY A 96 -23.30 -4.82 -34.92
C GLY A 96 -22.22 -4.34 -33.95
N VAL A 97 -22.45 -3.28 -33.16
CA VAL A 97 -21.50 -2.92 -32.09
C VAL A 97 -22.01 -3.54 -30.78
N PRO A 98 -21.35 -4.57 -30.25
CA PRO A 98 -21.72 -5.16 -28.97
C PRO A 98 -21.36 -4.17 -27.86
N LEU A 99 -22.30 -3.28 -27.55
CA LEU A 99 -22.16 -2.29 -26.50
C LEU A 99 -22.71 -2.85 -25.20
N LEU A 100 -21.91 -2.77 -24.13
CA LEU A 100 -22.42 -3.00 -22.79
C LEU A 100 -23.47 -1.93 -22.47
N VAL A 101 -24.71 -2.40 -22.36
CA VAL A 101 -25.84 -1.62 -21.89
C VAL A 101 -26.22 -2.16 -20.51
N TYR A 102 -26.33 -1.26 -19.53
CA TYR A 102 -26.84 -1.63 -18.22
C TYR A 102 -28.27 -2.17 -18.35
N ARG A 103 -28.63 -3.17 -17.53
CA ARG A 103 -29.91 -3.85 -17.71
C ARG A 103 -31.05 -2.96 -17.20
N HIS A 104 -31.93 -2.54 -18.11
CA HIS A 104 -33.05 -1.65 -17.82
C HIS A 104 -34.36 -2.20 -18.39
N ALA A 105 -35.48 -1.66 -17.90
CA ALA A 105 -36.80 -2.05 -18.38
C ALA A 105 -37.00 -1.66 -19.86
N GLN A 106 -36.38 -0.57 -20.32
CA GLN A 106 -36.38 -0.14 -21.72
C GLN A 106 -35.00 0.40 -22.11
N ALA A 107 -34.37 -0.17 -23.14
CA ALA A 107 -33.08 0.29 -23.66
C ALA A 107 -33.15 0.48 -25.18
N SER A 108 -32.63 1.60 -25.68
CA SER A 108 -32.51 1.89 -27.12
C SER A 108 -31.11 2.40 -27.43
N VAL A 109 -30.45 1.77 -28.38
CA VAL A 109 -29.10 2.15 -28.85
C VAL A 109 -29.21 2.46 -30.34
N ALA A 110 -28.84 3.67 -30.75
CA ALA A 110 -28.76 4.04 -32.16
C ALA A 110 -27.37 4.59 -32.48
N VAL A 111 -26.63 3.84 -33.29
CA VAL A 111 -25.31 4.24 -33.79
C VAL A 111 -25.44 4.43 -35.30
N GLU A 112 -25.04 5.58 -35.81
CA GLU A 112 -25.08 5.85 -37.25
C GLU A 112 -24.17 4.85 -37.99
N ALA A 113 -24.63 4.27 -39.11
CA ALA A 113 -23.90 3.22 -39.83
C ALA A 113 -22.50 3.66 -40.29
N SER A 114 -22.36 4.92 -40.71
CA SER A 114 -21.08 5.57 -41.03
C SER A 114 -20.14 5.68 -39.81
N ALA A 115 -20.73 5.76 -38.61
CA ALA A 115 -20.03 5.97 -37.34
C ALA A 115 -19.67 4.65 -36.63
N ALA A 116 -20.41 3.56 -36.86
CA ALA A 116 -20.23 2.27 -36.19
C ALA A 116 -18.83 1.65 -36.38
N ARG A 117 -18.14 1.96 -37.49
CA ARG A 117 -16.76 1.51 -37.78
C ARG A 117 -15.69 2.56 -37.48
N THR A 118 -16.08 3.79 -37.14
CA THR A 118 -15.18 4.94 -37.00
C THR A 118 -15.11 5.44 -35.56
N ILE A 119 -16.18 5.31 -34.78
CA ILE A 119 -16.18 5.62 -33.36
C ILE A 119 -15.57 4.43 -32.62
N PRO A 120 -14.46 4.64 -31.90
CA PRO A 120 -13.76 3.53 -31.27
C PRO A 120 -14.44 3.13 -29.95
N VAL A 121 -14.29 1.88 -29.52
CA VAL A 121 -14.95 1.31 -28.32
C VAL A 121 -14.72 2.13 -27.05
N GLN A 122 -13.54 2.75 -26.92
CA GLN A 122 -13.17 3.57 -25.78
C GLN A 122 -14.02 4.85 -25.69
N ALA A 123 -14.51 5.37 -26.82
CA ALA A 123 -15.44 6.50 -26.84
C ALA A 123 -16.80 6.13 -26.20
N HIS A 124 -17.27 4.90 -26.47
CA HIS A 124 -18.51 4.41 -25.90
C HIS A 124 -18.40 4.14 -24.40
N ALA A 125 -17.32 3.46 -23.97
CA ALA A 125 -17.01 3.27 -22.57
C ALA A 125 -16.87 4.62 -21.85
N PHE A 126 -16.21 5.60 -22.48
CA PHE A 126 -16.04 6.94 -21.95
C PHE A 126 -17.39 7.63 -21.67
N ALA A 127 -18.28 7.69 -22.66
CA ALA A 127 -19.57 8.36 -22.50
C ALA A 127 -20.46 7.69 -21.44
N ARG A 128 -20.58 6.36 -21.50
CA ARG A 128 -21.43 5.59 -20.57
C ARG A 128 -20.94 5.67 -19.13
N GLU A 129 -19.66 5.37 -18.90
CA GLU A 129 -19.10 5.34 -17.56
C GLU A 129 -18.97 6.75 -16.97
N SER A 130 -18.80 7.75 -17.83
CA SER A 130 -18.87 9.13 -17.39
C SER A 130 -20.30 9.50 -16.96
N PHE A 131 -21.31 9.18 -17.75
CA PHE A 131 -22.69 9.51 -17.41
C PHE A 131 -23.14 8.94 -16.07
N ILE A 132 -22.79 7.67 -15.80
CA ILE A 132 -23.20 7.00 -14.55
C ILE A 132 -22.45 7.55 -13.34
N ASP A 133 -21.20 7.95 -13.50
CA ASP A 133 -20.46 8.61 -12.42
C ASP A 133 -21.08 9.97 -12.08
N GLU A 134 -21.50 10.75 -13.09
CA GLU A 134 -22.23 11.99 -12.86
C GLU A 134 -23.58 11.74 -12.18
N LEU A 135 -24.28 10.65 -12.55
CA LEU A 135 -25.55 10.29 -11.93
C LEU A 135 -25.35 9.90 -10.46
N ALA A 136 -24.33 9.10 -10.15
CA ALA A 136 -23.96 8.76 -8.78
C ALA A 136 -23.64 10.01 -7.96
N HIS A 137 -22.89 10.94 -8.53
CA HIS A 137 -22.54 12.21 -7.91
C HIS A 137 -23.78 13.07 -7.62
N ALA A 138 -24.68 13.23 -8.59
CA ALA A 138 -25.92 13.99 -8.42
C ALA A 138 -26.82 13.38 -7.34
N LEU A 139 -26.81 12.04 -7.21
CA LEU A 139 -27.55 11.30 -6.19
C LEU A 139 -26.80 11.16 -4.85
N GLN A 140 -25.56 11.66 -4.75
CA GLN A 140 -24.66 11.48 -3.60
C GLN A 140 -24.47 10.01 -3.19
N ARG A 141 -24.37 9.12 -4.17
CA ARG A 141 -24.15 7.68 -3.98
C ARG A 141 -22.73 7.29 -4.34
N ASP A 142 -22.28 6.17 -3.78
CA ASP A 142 -21.03 5.54 -4.20
C ASP A 142 -21.15 5.09 -5.68
N PRO A 143 -20.27 5.56 -6.58
CA PRO A 143 -20.36 5.27 -8.01
C PRO A 143 -20.11 3.79 -8.34
N VAL A 144 -19.41 3.04 -7.49
CA VAL A 144 -19.25 1.58 -7.65
C VAL A 144 -20.55 0.86 -7.25
N ALA A 145 -21.12 1.20 -6.09
CA ALA A 145 -22.40 0.64 -5.65
C ALA A 145 -23.55 0.90 -6.64
N LEU A 146 -23.61 2.09 -7.27
CA LEU A 146 -24.64 2.39 -8.27
C LEU A 146 -24.51 1.48 -9.50
N ARG A 147 -23.28 1.18 -9.95
CA ARG A 147 -23.04 0.26 -11.07
C ARG A 147 -23.42 -1.17 -10.74
N LEU A 148 -23.01 -1.65 -9.57
CA LEU A 148 -23.33 -3.00 -9.09
C LEU A 148 -24.83 -3.23 -8.89
N GLN A 149 -25.61 -2.17 -8.66
CA GLN A 149 -27.07 -2.27 -8.59
C GLN A 149 -27.71 -2.66 -9.93
N HIS A 150 -27.08 -2.27 -11.05
CA HIS A 150 -27.62 -2.46 -12.39
C HIS A 150 -27.00 -3.67 -13.12
N LEU A 151 -26.24 -4.49 -12.38
CA LEU A 151 -25.65 -5.75 -12.85
C LEU A 151 -26.34 -6.93 -12.16
N ASP A 152 -26.87 -7.85 -12.95
CA ASP A 152 -27.54 -9.06 -12.51
C ASP A 152 -26.55 -10.03 -11.85
N ALA A 153 -26.90 -10.56 -10.68
CA ALA A 153 -26.00 -11.42 -9.91
C ALA A 153 -25.70 -12.78 -10.60
N GLN A 154 -26.60 -13.26 -11.46
CA GLN A 154 -26.46 -14.53 -12.18
C GLN A 154 -25.94 -14.33 -13.59
N ARG A 155 -26.36 -13.27 -14.29
CA ARG A 155 -25.96 -13.05 -15.69
C ARG A 155 -24.70 -12.21 -15.85
N ASP A 156 -24.42 -11.34 -14.89
CA ASP A 156 -23.28 -10.41 -14.94
C ASP A 156 -22.24 -10.76 -13.86
N GLY A 157 -22.17 -12.03 -13.46
CA GLY A 157 -21.29 -12.50 -12.40
C GLY A 157 -19.81 -12.21 -12.67
N GLY A 158 -19.35 -12.35 -13.93
CA GLY A 158 -17.99 -12.00 -14.34
C GLY A 158 -17.68 -10.50 -14.21
N ALA A 159 -18.62 -9.64 -14.60
CA ALA A 159 -18.51 -8.19 -14.44
C ALA A 159 -18.44 -7.81 -12.96
N ARG A 160 -19.39 -8.29 -12.16
CA ARG A 160 -19.49 -8.00 -10.72
C ARG A 160 -18.22 -8.44 -9.97
N GLU A 161 -17.66 -9.59 -10.33
CA GLU A 161 -16.46 -10.12 -9.71
C GLU A 161 -15.20 -9.34 -10.13
N THR A 162 -15.09 -8.97 -11.41
CA THR A 162 -14.00 -8.11 -11.90
C THR A 162 -14.01 -6.75 -11.18
N ILE A 163 -15.20 -6.15 -11.04
CA ILE A 163 -15.39 -4.90 -10.27
C ILE A 163 -14.95 -5.10 -8.81
N ARG A 164 -15.41 -6.18 -8.15
CA ARG A 164 -15.05 -6.49 -6.76
C ARG A 164 -13.54 -6.63 -6.57
N MET A 165 -12.89 -7.44 -7.39
CA MET A 165 -11.45 -7.70 -7.29
C MET A 165 -10.61 -6.44 -7.53
N VAL A 166 -10.94 -5.64 -8.56
CA VAL A 166 -10.21 -4.39 -8.84
C VAL A 166 -10.45 -3.34 -7.75
N THR A 167 -11.67 -3.21 -7.24
CA THR A 167 -11.99 -2.21 -6.20
C THR A 167 -11.43 -2.59 -4.83
N GLU A 168 -11.41 -3.88 -4.47
CA GLU A 168 -10.71 -4.38 -3.27
C GLU A 168 -9.21 -4.13 -3.36
N ARG A 169 -8.59 -4.47 -4.51
CA ARG A 169 -7.16 -4.23 -4.76
C ARG A 169 -6.81 -2.75 -4.69
N ALA A 170 -7.72 -1.89 -5.15
CA ALA A 170 -7.56 -0.44 -5.06
C ALA A 170 -7.88 0.14 -3.67
N ALA A 171 -8.39 -0.66 -2.74
CA ALA A 171 -8.94 -0.21 -1.45
C ALA A 171 -10.00 0.89 -1.65
N TRP A 172 -10.96 0.66 -2.56
CA TRP A 172 -12.10 1.56 -2.80
C TRP A 172 -12.90 1.79 -1.52
N GLY A 173 -13.36 3.03 -1.29
CA GLY A 173 -14.02 3.44 -0.03
C GLY A 173 -13.08 3.70 1.15
N GLY A 174 -11.79 3.35 1.05
CA GLY A 174 -10.75 3.75 1.99
C GLY A 174 -10.39 5.24 1.89
N ALA A 175 -9.73 5.80 2.91
CA ALA A 175 -9.18 7.14 2.80
C ALA A 175 -8.02 7.16 1.78
N LEU A 176 -8.12 8.00 0.74
CA LEU A 176 -6.97 8.35 -0.11
C LEU A 176 -5.81 8.80 0.81
N ALA A 177 -4.74 8.01 0.86
CA ALA A 177 -3.66 8.17 1.83
C ALA A 177 -2.89 9.49 1.64
N ALA A 178 -2.61 10.19 2.74
CA ALA A 178 -2.05 11.56 2.85
C ALA A 178 -3.05 12.67 2.52
N GLN A 179 -3.39 13.52 3.49
CA GLN A 179 -4.02 14.80 3.18
C GLN A 179 -3.01 15.64 2.41
N VAL A 180 -3.37 16.13 1.22
CA VAL A 180 -2.68 17.30 0.67
C VAL A 180 -2.83 18.40 1.71
N GLU A 181 -1.74 19.10 2.04
CA GLU A 181 -1.78 20.14 3.07
C GLU A 181 -2.95 21.10 2.79
N PRO A 182 -3.70 21.56 3.82
CA PRO A 182 -4.90 22.37 3.62
C PRO A 182 -4.69 23.64 2.79
N THR A 183 -3.45 24.10 2.65
CA THR A 183 -3.02 25.30 1.93
C THR A 183 -2.41 25.01 0.55
N SER A 184 -2.27 23.74 0.15
CA SER A 184 -1.67 23.38 -1.14
C SER A 184 -2.70 23.52 -2.27
N PRO A 185 -2.29 24.04 -3.46
CA PRO A 185 -3.19 24.17 -4.61
C PRO A 185 -3.55 22.81 -5.24
N TRP A 186 -2.94 21.71 -4.77
CA TRP A 186 -3.21 20.37 -5.25
C TRP A 186 -4.45 19.76 -4.58
N VAL A 187 -5.34 19.18 -5.38
CA VAL A 187 -6.50 18.43 -4.92
C VAL A 187 -6.49 17.04 -5.47
N ARG A 188 -7.01 16.11 -4.68
CA ARG A 188 -6.95 14.69 -4.98
C ARG A 188 -8.32 14.16 -5.33
N GLY A 189 -8.37 13.29 -6.32
CA GLY A 189 -9.57 12.54 -6.65
C GLY A 189 -9.27 11.10 -7.05
N ARG A 190 -10.32 10.30 -7.04
CA ARG A 190 -10.30 8.90 -7.42
C ARG A 190 -11.47 8.59 -8.33
N GLY A 191 -11.18 7.93 -9.44
CA GLY A 191 -12.19 7.57 -10.44
C GLY A 191 -12.24 6.07 -10.68
N PHE A 192 -13.44 5.58 -10.98
CA PHE A 192 -13.72 4.19 -11.35
C PHE A 192 -14.45 4.13 -12.68
N ALA A 193 -14.11 3.15 -13.51
CA ALA A 193 -14.85 2.79 -14.71
C ALA A 193 -14.65 1.31 -15.05
N PHE A 194 -15.62 0.71 -15.72
CA PHE A 194 -15.48 -0.64 -16.27
C PHE A 194 -16.18 -0.78 -17.63
N ASP A 195 -15.77 -1.79 -18.40
CA ASP A 195 -16.34 -2.11 -19.70
C ASP A 195 -16.17 -3.62 -19.97
N GLY A 196 -16.89 -4.15 -20.95
CA GLY A 196 -16.76 -5.55 -21.33
C GLY A 196 -17.87 -6.02 -22.25
N GLU A 197 -17.79 -7.29 -22.63
CA GLU A 197 -18.72 -7.93 -23.56
C GLU A 197 -19.24 -9.22 -22.93
N ALA A 198 -20.57 -9.37 -22.87
CA ALA A 198 -21.22 -10.61 -22.45
C ALA A 198 -21.62 -11.41 -23.70
N LEU A 199 -21.25 -12.69 -23.77
CA LEU A 199 -21.78 -13.60 -24.77
C LEU A 199 -23.29 -13.71 -24.56
N GLU A 200 -24.07 -13.16 -25.49
CA GLU A 200 -25.49 -13.48 -25.55
C GLU A 200 -25.62 -15.00 -25.74
N HIS A 201 -26.05 -15.71 -24.69
CA HIS A 201 -26.67 -17.01 -24.86
C HIS A 201 -27.89 -16.75 -25.73
N SER A 202 -27.76 -17.05 -27.03
CA SER A 202 -28.86 -17.03 -27.98
C SER A 202 -30.01 -17.82 -27.37
N ALA A 203 -31.07 -17.13 -26.94
CA ALA A 203 -32.35 -17.80 -26.74
C ALA A 203 -32.68 -18.51 -28.07
N PRO A 204 -33.12 -19.78 -28.05
CA PRO A 204 -33.35 -20.50 -29.29
C PRO A 204 -34.45 -19.77 -30.07
N LEU A 205 -34.06 -19.14 -31.18
CA LEU A 205 -35.01 -18.85 -32.25
C LEU A 205 -35.57 -20.21 -32.69
N SER A 206 -36.90 -20.28 -32.69
CA SER A 206 -37.67 -21.43 -33.12
C SER A 206 -37.13 -21.99 -34.43
N SER A 207 -37.05 -23.33 -34.47
CA SER A 207 -36.83 -24.15 -35.65
C SER A 207 -37.44 -23.56 -36.92
N ASP A 208 -36.60 -23.14 -37.86
CA ASP A 208 -36.59 -23.66 -39.23
C ASP A 208 -35.46 -23.00 -40.04
N GLU A 209 -35.01 -23.77 -41.03
CA GLU A 209 -34.06 -23.46 -42.11
C GLU A 209 -32.56 -23.79 -41.94
N LYS A 210 -32.16 -24.63 -42.89
CA LYS A 210 -30.86 -25.24 -43.11
C LYS A 210 -29.93 -24.22 -43.77
N SER A 211 -28.74 -24.02 -43.21
CA SER A 211 -27.56 -23.81 -44.05
C SER A 211 -26.29 -24.20 -43.31
N SER A 212 -25.69 -25.25 -43.83
CA SER A 212 -24.42 -25.86 -43.44
C SER A 212 -23.24 -24.98 -43.81
N LEU A 213 -22.30 -24.76 -42.89
CA LEU A 213 -20.84 -24.85 -43.13
C LEU A 213 -20.11 -24.94 -41.77
N PRO A 214 -19.36 -26.02 -41.46
CA PRO A 214 -18.57 -26.10 -40.23
C PRO A 214 -17.25 -25.34 -40.41
N VAL A 215 -17.01 -24.32 -39.58
CA VAL A 215 -15.69 -23.68 -39.48
C VAL A 215 -14.73 -24.69 -38.86
N ARG A 216 -13.80 -25.20 -39.69
CA ARG A 216 -12.66 -26.00 -39.25
C ARG A 216 -11.75 -25.12 -38.38
N VAL A 217 -11.72 -25.41 -37.08
CA VAL A 217 -10.69 -24.90 -36.17
C VAL A 217 -9.37 -25.59 -36.53
N THR A 218 -8.44 -24.84 -37.11
CA THR A 218 -7.04 -25.25 -37.23
C THR A 218 -6.38 -25.12 -35.85
N ALA A 219 -5.69 -26.19 -35.42
CA ALA A 219 -4.92 -26.20 -34.19
C ALA A 219 -3.87 -25.07 -34.21
N GLY A 220 -4.12 -24.00 -33.45
CA GLY A 220 -3.21 -22.85 -33.33
C GLY A 220 -3.85 -21.47 -33.12
N THR A 221 -5.17 -21.32 -33.17
CA THR A 221 -5.84 -20.03 -32.90
C THR A 221 -6.36 -19.95 -31.45
N PRO A 222 -6.14 -18.84 -30.70
CA PRO A 222 -6.75 -18.66 -29.38
C PRO A 222 -8.27 -18.62 -29.50
N ASN A 223 -8.91 -19.34 -28.59
CA ASN A 223 -10.35 -19.55 -28.54
C ASN A 223 -11.14 -18.22 -28.36
N PRO A 224 -12.05 -17.83 -29.27
CA PRO A 224 -12.85 -16.60 -29.14
C PRO A 224 -14.06 -16.74 -28.18
N SER A 225 -13.99 -17.57 -27.13
CA SER A 225 -15.17 -18.04 -26.38
C SER A 225 -15.13 -17.84 -24.85
N ALA A 226 -14.82 -16.63 -24.37
CA ALA A 226 -15.10 -16.28 -22.98
C ALA A 226 -15.46 -14.80 -22.85
N ASP A 227 -16.49 -14.50 -22.05
CA ASP A 227 -16.81 -13.13 -21.61
C ASP A 227 -15.53 -12.41 -21.16
N SER A 228 -15.35 -11.16 -21.58
CA SER A 228 -14.16 -10.38 -21.31
C SER A 228 -14.55 -9.05 -20.66
N TRP A 229 -14.20 -8.90 -19.39
CA TRP A 229 -14.51 -7.74 -18.57
C TRP A 229 -13.21 -7.01 -18.21
N THR A 230 -13.25 -5.67 -18.13
CA THR A 230 -12.12 -4.86 -17.67
C THR A 230 -12.61 -3.76 -16.75
N ALA A 231 -11.90 -3.53 -15.64
CA ALA A 231 -12.21 -2.49 -14.67
C ALA A 231 -10.94 -1.73 -14.26
N TRP A 232 -11.09 -0.42 -14.04
CA TRP A 232 -10.01 0.51 -13.75
C TRP A 232 -10.35 1.41 -12.56
N VAL A 233 -9.39 1.59 -11.66
CA VAL A 233 -9.38 2.63 -10.61
C VAL A 233 -8.15 3.50 -10.80
N VAL A 234 -8.34 4.82 -10.84
CA VAL A 234 -7.26 5.79 -11.04
C VAL A 234 -7.24 6.79 -9.88
N ASP A 235 -6.06 6.98 -9.29
CA ASP A 235 -5.79 7.99 -8.25
C ASP A 235 -5.02 9.18 -8.87
N VAL A 236 -5.56 10.40 -8.78
CA VAL A 236 -4.96 11.61 -9.37
C VAL A 236 -4.78 12.74 -8.35
N ASP A 237 -3.69 13.50 -8.50
CA ASP A 237 -3.50 14.82 -7.88
C ASP A 237 -3.60 15.89 -8.98
N VAL A 238 -4.39 16.94 -8.78
CA VAL A 238 -4.65 18.03 -9.73
C VAL A 238 -4.32 19.38 -9.09
N ASN A 239 -3.46 20.18 -9.71
CA ASN A 239 -3.19 21.53 -9.27
C ASN A 239 -4.28 22.49 -9.79
N ARG A 240 -5.03 23.13 -8.89
CA ARG A 240 -6.15 24.02 -9.25
C ARG A 240 -5.71 25.31 -9.94
N GLU A 241 -4.47 25.74 -9.73
CA GLU A 241 -3.94 26.99 -10.28
C GLU A 241 -3.30 26.78 -11.66
N THR A 242 -2.53 25.69 -11.80
CA THR A 242 -1.78 25.42 -13.04
C THR A 242 -2.52 24.48 -14.00
N GLY A 243 -3.48 23.70 -13.50
CA GLY A 243 -4.14 22.62 -14.24
C GLY A 243 -3.31 21.34 -14.34
N ASP A 244 -2.13 21.28 -13.73
CA ASP A 244 -1.24 20.12 -13.80
C ASP A 244 -1.88 18.89 -13.15
N VAL A 245 -1.77 17.74 -13.81
CA VAL A 245 -2.29 16.46 -13.32
C VAL A 245 -1.13 15.49 -13.10
N ALA A 246 -1.07 14.91 -11.90
CA ALA A 246 -0.20 13.79 -11.57
C ALA A 246 -1.05 12.55 -11.31
N ILE A 247 -0.97 11.55 -12.19
CA ILE A 247 -1.56 10.23 -11.93
C ILE A 247 -0.62 9.47 -11.01
N ARG A 248 -1.08 9.12 -9.80
CA ARG A 248 -0.24 8.46 -8.79
C ARG A 248 -0.24 6.95 -8.94
N ARG A 249 -1.43 6.40 -9.18
CA ARG A 249 -1.65 4.95 -9.16
C ARG A 249 -2.80 4.60 -10.08
N VAL A 250 -2.64 3.46 -10.76
CA VAL A 250 -3.67 2.85 -11.60
C VAL A 250 -3.81 1.40 -11.20
N VAL A 251 -5.00 0.98 -10.81
CA VAL A 251 -5.33 -0.42 -10.56
C VAL A 251 -6.28 -0.85 -11.67
N ALA A 252 -5.82 -1.72 -12.56
CA ALA A 252 -6.55 -2.15 -13.73
C ALA A 252 -6.45 -3.67 -13.91
N GLY A 253 -7.58 -4.31 -14.11
CA GLY A 253 -7.65 -5.75 -14.27
C GLY A 253 -8.66 -6.14 -15.33
N ARG A 254 -8.32 -7.19 -16.11
CA ARG A 254 -9.22 -7.86 -17.03
C ARG A 254 -9.59 -9.24 -16.53
N GLY A 255 -10.86 -9.60 -16.56
CA GLY A 255 -11.37 -10.90 -16.16
C GLY A 255 -12.06 -11.64 -17.30
N SER A 256 -11.97 -12.96 -17.27
CA SER A 256 -12.86 -13.82 -18.03
C SER A 256 -13.49 -14.88 -17.14
N GLY A 257 -14.74 -15.26 -17.42
CA GLY A 257 -15.34 -16.44 -16.83
C GLY A 257 -16.79 -16.31 -16.36
N GLU A 258 -17.33 -17.49 -16.09
CA GLU A 258 -18.68 -17.73 -15.56
C GLU A 258 -18.87 -17.14 -14.15
N PRO A 259 -20.11 -16.80 -13.75
CA PRO A 259 -20.45 -16.35 -12.40
C PRO A 259 -19.85 -17.25 -11.31
N GLY A 260 -18.99 -16.68 -10.46
CA GLY A 260 -18.34 -17.39 -9.35
C GLY A 260 -17.01 -18.09 -9.67
N ALA A 261 -16.52 -18.03 -10.92
CA ALA A 261 -15.23 -18.60 -11.32
C ALA A 261 -14.30 -17.60 -12.04
N ALA A 262 -14.65 -16.31 -12.04
CA ALA A 262 -13.90 -15.28 -12.75
C ALA A 262 -12.47 -15.12 -12.19
N ARG A 263 -11.49 -15.07 -13.08
CA ARG A 263 -10.09 -14.78 -12.74
C ARG A 263 -9.72 -13.44 -13.32
N VAL A 264 -9.20 -12.54 -12.48
CA VAL A 264 -8.65 -11.26 -12.96
C VAL A 264 -7.16 -11.42 -13.24
N SER A 265 -6.76 -11.03 -14.44
CA SER A 265 -5.37 -10.80 -14.85
C SER A 265 -5.12 -9.30 -14.96
N GLY A 266 -3.91 -8.85 -14.66
CA GLY A 266 -3.56 -7.45 -14.81
C GLY A 266 -3.37 -7.02 -16.26
N LEU A 267 -2.96 -5.77 -16.45
CA LEU A 267 -2.60 -5.22 -17.76
C LEU A 267 -1.08 -5.03 -17.86
N PRO A 268 -0.48 -5.23 -19.05
CA PRO A 268 0.91 -4.85 -19.28
C PRO A 268 1.14 -3.35 -19.04
N SER A 269 2.28 -2.99 -18.44
CA SER A 269 2.58 -1.59 -18.12
C SER A 269 2.65 -0.67 -19.34
N TRP A 270 3.02 -1.20 -20.51
CA TRP A 270 3.01 -0.42 -21.75
C TRP A 270 1.59 -0.06 -22.20
N GLN A 271 0.60 -0.91 -21.95
CA GLN A 271 -0.81 -0.62 -22.28
C GLN A 271 -1.37 0.46 -21.36
N VAL A 272 -1.01 0.39 -20.07
CA VAL A 272 -1.37 1.44 -19.10
C VAL A 272 -0.73 2.77 -19.48
N THR A 273 0.52 2.74 -19.95
CA THR A 273 1.24 3.93 -20.46
C THR A 273 0.53 4.54 -21.68
N ASP A 274 0.25 3.76 -22.73
CA ASP A 274 -0.39 4.25 -23.96
C ASP A 274 -1.80 4.81 -23.70
N ALA A 275 -2.62 4.11 -22.89
CA ALA A 275 -3.98 4.54 -22.57
C ALA A 275 -4.02 5.89 -21.84
N ILE A 276 -3.05 6.14 -20.97
CA ILE A 276 -2.93 7.37 -20.19
C ILE A 276 -2.39 8.51 -21.05
N GLU A 277 -1.41 8.22 -21.91
CA GLU A 277 -0.87 9.19 -22.86
C GLU A 277 -1.95 9.70 -23.82
N ARG A 278 -2.78 8.81 -24.38
CA ARG A 278 -3.91 9.19 -25.25
C ARG A 278 -4.96 10.03 -24.53
N SER A 279 -5.22 9.72 -23.25
CA SER A 279 -6.27 10.39 -22.47
C SER A 279 -5.84 11.76 -21.92
N THR A 280 -4.56 11.92 -21.58
CA THR A 280 -4.03 13.13 -20.92
C THR A 280 -3.17 14.01 -21.83
N GLY A 281 -2.69 13.47 -22.96
CA GLY A 281 -1.72 14.13 -23.83
C GLY A 281 -0.30 14.22 -23.25
N VAL A 282 -0.05 13.64 -22.07
CA VAL A 282 1.24 13.65 -21.37
C VAL A 282 1.80 12.25 -21.30
N ARG A 283 3.09 12.09 -21.60
CA ARG A 283 3.77 10.79 -21.56
C ARG A 283 4.18 10.43 -20.13
N PHE A 284 3.40 9.53 -19.53
CA PHE A 284 3.72 8.90 -18.26
C PHE A 284 4.36 7.52 -18.49
N LEU A 285 5.30 7.14 -17.64
CA LEU A 285 5.80 5.76 -17.61
C LEU A 285 5.10 5.00 -16.49
N ALA A 286 4.25 4.03 -16.86
CA ALA A 286 3.67 3.10 -15.91
C ALA A 286 4.65 1.96 -15.60
N ARG A 287 4.72 1.56 -14.35
CA ARG A 287 5.47 0.38 -13.86
C ARG A 287 4.56 -0.40 -12.94
N SER A 288 4.66 -1.72 -12.92
CA SER A 288 3.98 -2.55 -11.92
C SER A 288 4.22 -1.97 -10.54
N ALA A 289 3.15 -1.75 -9.78
CA ALA A 289 3.25 -1.30 -8.41
C ALA A 289 4.00 -2.34 -7.58
N HIS A 290 4.62 -1.89 -6.49
CA HIS A 290 5.54 -2.70 -5.70
C HIS A 290 4.90 -4.01 -5.17
N ASP A 291 3.56 -4.10 -5.14
CA ASP A 291 2.78 -5.28 -4.80
C ASP A 291 2.80 -6.46 -5.77
N GLU A 292 3.06 -6.20 -7.04
CA GLU A 292 2.61 -7.06 -8.14
C GLU A 292 3.72 -8.00 -8.67
N THR A 293 4.86 -8.05 -7.97
CA THR A 293 6.03 -8.83 -8.41
C THR A 293 5.93 -10.30 -7.99
N GLY A 294 5.27 -11.11 -8.82
CA GLY A 294 5.19 -12.57 -8.64
C GLY A 294 4.79 -13.39 -9.87
N SER A 295 4.47 -12.77 -11.01
CA SER A 295 4.18 -13.50 -12.26
C SER A 295 5.47 -13.86 -12.98
N ALA A 296 5.72 -15.15 -13.21
CA ALA A 296 6.88 -15.68 -13.94
C ALA A 296 6.97 -15.24 -15.42
N ASN A 297 6.09 -14.35 -15.89
CA ASN A 297 6.23 -13.58 -17.12
C ASN A 297 5.76 -12.14 -16.83
N GLY A 298 6.66 -11.15 -16.99
CA GLY A 298 6.52 -9.78 -16.49
C GLY A 298 5.50 -8.86 -17.17
N ASP A 299 4.39 -9.36 -17.71
CA ASP A 299 3.56 -8.58 -18.65
C ASP A 299 2.09 -8.33 -18.24
N ALA A 300 1.67 -8.51 -16.97
CA ALA A 300 0.25 -8.27 -16.61
C ALA A 300 0.00 -7.97 -15.12
N ALA A 301 0.50 -6.85 -14.61
CA ALA A 301 0.28 -6.42 -13.21
C ALA A 301 -1.12 -5.81 -13.03
N VAL A 302 -1.80 -6.06 -11.90
CA VAL A 302 -3.13 -5.49 -11.63
C VAL A 302 -3.02 -4.06 -11.09
N SER A 303 -1.87 -3.69 -10.50
CA SER A 303 -1.61 -2.37 -9.92
C SER A 303 -0.35 -1.77 -10.56
N HIS A 304 -0.37 -0.47 -10.84
CA HIS A 304 0.69 0.28 -11.49
C HIS A 304 0.93 1.62 -10.81
N GLU A 305 2.20 1.99 -10.67
CA GLU A 305 2.66 3.33 -10.31
C GLU A 305 3.09 4.09 -11.56
N LEU A 306 2.79 5.39 -11.61
CA LEU A 306 3.13 6.24 -12.74
C LEU A 306 4.17 7.30 -12.37
N SER A 307 5.08 7.57 -13.30
CA SER A 307 6.08 8.63 -13.18
C SER A 307 6.12 9.50 -14.44
N VAL A 308 6.21 10.81 -14.26
CA VAL A 308 6.37 11.76 -15.37
C VAL A 308 7.80 11.69 -15.89
N THR A 309 7.98 11.50 -17.20
CA THR A 309 9.32 11.53 -17.80
C THR A 309 9.72 12.95 -18.17
N GLY A 310 10.66 13.53 -17.44
CA GLY A 310 11.30 14.79 -17.79
C GLY A 310 12.42 14.57 -18.79
N ARG A 311 12.23 15.03 -20.04
CA ARG A 311 13.16 14.95 -21.19
C ARG A 311 13.48 13.54 -21.68
N ALA A 312 13.50 13.43 -23.00
CA ALA A 312 13.74 12.23 -23.81
C ALA A 312 14.81 11.29 -23.22
N LEU A 313 14.37 10.12 -22.76
CA LEU A 313 15.22 8.95 -22.71
C LEU A 313 15.13 8.26 -24.07
N ASN A 314 16.28 8.18 -24.72
CA ASN A 314 16.50 7.40 -25.93
C ASN A 314 15.95 5.99 -25.77
N GLU A 315 15.32 5.51 -26.84
CA GLU A 315 14.92 4.13 -27.05
C GLU A 315 16.01 3.14 -26.61
N SER A 316 15.71 2.31 -25.62
CA SER A 316 16.32 0.98 -25.48
C SER A 316 15.52 0.12 -24.50
N THR A 317 14.34 -0.32 -24.93
CA THR A 317 13.80 -1.64 -24.58
C THR A 317 13.08 -2.17 -25.80
N ALA A 318 13.86 -2.44 -26.85
CA ALA A 318 13.48 -3.42 -27.86
C ALA A 318 13.66 -4.82 -27.23
N GLY A 319 12.69 -5.22 -26.40
CA GLY A 319 12.36 -6.62 -26.29
C GLY A 319 11.69 -7.01 -27.60
N THR A 320 12.28 -7.97 -28.33
CA THR A 320 11.84 -8.52 -29.63
C THR A 320 10.40 -8.16 -30.00
N ALA A 321 10.23 -7.19 -30.92
CA ALA A 321 8.93 -6.77 -31.41
C ALA A 321 8.25 -7.94 -32.11
N ARG A 322 7.31 -8.58 -31.42
CA ARG A 322 6.35 -9.50 -32.04
C ARG A 322 5.33 -8.63 -32.77
N THR A 323 5.22 -8.78 -34.09
CA THR A 323 4.15 -8.15 -34.86
C THR A 323 2.81 -8.68 -34.34
N LEU A 324 2.02 -7.80 -33.73
CA LEU A 324 0.68 -8.14 -33.24
C LEU A 324 -0.23 -8.40 -34.45
N THR A 325 -1.05 -9.43 -34.37
CA THR A 325 -2.16 -9.61 -35.31
C THR A 325 -3.23 -8.53 -35.05
N SER A 326 -4.05 -8.19 -36.05
CA SER A 326 -5.15 -7.22 -35.87
C SER A 326 -6.08 -7.60 -34.71
N ALA A 327 -6.37 -8.90 -34.54
CA ALA A 327 -7.18 -9.39 -33.43
C ALA A 327 -6.52 -9.19 -32.05
N GLU A 328 -5.20 -9.31 -31.97
CA GLU A 328 -4.45 -9.05 -30.73
C GLU A 328 -4.41 -7.54 -30.44
N ALA A 329 -4.21 -6.69 -31.45
CA ALA A 329 -4.28 -5.24 -31.30
C ALA A 329 -5.66 -4.79 -30.79
N ASP A 330 -6.75 -5.28 -31.38
CA ASP A 330 -8.12 -4.95 -30.96
C ASP A 330 -8.42 -5.43 -29.52
N THR A 331 -7.94 -6.62 -29.14
CA THR A 331 -8.12 -7.16 -27.79
C THR A 331 -7.38 -6.34 -26.74
N ILE A 332 -6.21 -5.85 -27.11
CA ILE A 332 -5.39 -4.97 -26.28
C ILE A 332 -6.08 -3.60 -26.11
N GLU A 333 -6.59 -3.04 -27.19
CA GLU A 333 -7.30 -1.76 -27.19
C GLU A 333 -8.60 -1.80 -26.36
N ARG A 334 -9.34 -2.92 -26.40
CA ARG A 334 -10.53 -3.13 -25.56
C ARG A 334 -10.21 -3.19 -24.07
N ALA A 335 -9.09 -3.80 -23.68
CA ALA A 335 -8.72 -3.94 -22.28
C ALA A 335 -8.47 -2.58 -21.57
N ALA A 336 -8.06 -1.57 -22.33
CA ALA A 336 -7.85 -0.21 -21.87
C ALA A 336 -9.05 0.73 -22.06
N ALA A 337 -10.18 0.24 -22.58
CA ALA A 337 -11.33 1.08 -22.91
C ALA A 337 -11.88 1.94 -21.76
N PRO A 338 -11.93 1.47 -20.49
CA PRO A 338 -12.40 2.30 -19.38
C PRO A 338 -11.46 3.42 -18.95
N ALA A 339 -10.20 3.44 -19.44
CA ALA A 339 -9.15 4.29 -18.88
C ALA A 339 -9.49 5.79 -18.93
N ALA A 340 -9.98 6.28 -20.07
CA ALA A 340 -10.35 7.69 -20.23
C ALA A 340 -11.49 8.11 -19.30
N ALA A 341 -12.51 7.25 -19.12
CA ALA A 341 -13.59 7.49 -18.17
C ALA A 341 -13.09 7.47 -16.72
N ALA A 342 -12.24 6.50 -16.36
CA ALA A 342 -11.68 6.43 -15.01
C ALA A 342 -10.86 7.69 -14.67
N ILE A 343 -10.08 8.22 -15.62
CA ILE A 343 -9.35 9.49 -15.45
C ILE A 343 -10.33 10.66 -15.33
N ALA A 344 -11.32 10.78 -16.21
CA ALA A 344 -12.31 11.86 -16.16
C ALA A 344 -13.14 11.85 -14.87
N ASN A 345 -13.50 10.67 -14.36
CA ASN A 345 -14.17 10.47 -13.08
C ASN A 345 -13.26 10.89 -11.92
N ALA A 346 -11.96 10.57 -11.97
CA ALA A 346 -11.00 11.00 -10.95
C ALA A 346 -10.81 12.52 -10.94
N LEU A 347 -10.75 13.16 -12.11
CA LEU A 347 -10.70 14.61 -12.24
C LEU A 347 -11.98 15.27 -11.72
N PHE A 348 -13.14 14.69 -12.01
CA PHE A 348 -14.43 15.20 -11.54
C PHE A 348 -14.57 15.06 -10.02
N ASP A 349 -14.14 13.94 -9.43
CA ASP A 349 -14.07 13.73 -7.98
C ASP A 349 -13.11 14.74 -7.31
N ALA A 350 -11.96 15.04 -7.92
CA ALA A 350 -10.98 15.99 -7.41
C ALA A 350 -11.43 17.45 -7.46
N THR A 351 -12.09 17.83 -8.56
CA THR A 351 -12.28 19.24 -8.92
C THR A 351 -13.74 19.70 -8.92
N GLY A 352 -14.69 18.77 -8.99
CA GLY A 352 -16.11 19.09 -9.20
C GLY A 352 -16.43 19.57 -10.61
N VAL A 353 -15.44 19.69 -11.50
CA VAL A 353 -15.61 20.11 -12.90
C VAL A 353 -15.62 18.90 -13.79
N ARG A 354 -16.66 18.81 -14.64
CA ARG A 354 -16.85 17.66 -15.49
C ARG A 354 -16.22 17.84 -16.86
N PHE A 355 -15.31 16.94 -17.21
CA PHE A 355 -14.68 16.89 -18.52
C PHE A 355 -15.39 15.85 -19.40
N ARG A 356 -16.08 16.32 -20.44
CA ARG A 356 -16.87 15.47 -21.36
C ARG A 356 -16.20 15.22 -22.71
N ALA A 357 -14.92 15.59 -22.85
CA ALA A 357 -14.12 15.36 -24.04
C ALA A 357 -12.60 15.29 -23.70
N PRO A 358 -11.87 14.23 -24.09
CA PRO A 358 -10.41 14.18 -24.03
C PRO A 358 -9.75 14.97 -25.21
N PRO A 359 -8.45 15.30 -25.15
CA PRO A 359 -7.50 15.01 -24.07
C PRO A 359 -7.65 15.93 -22.85
N PHE A 360 -7.30 15.43 -21.66
CA PHE A 360 -7.33 16.16 -20.39
C PHE A 360 -5.98 16.84 -20.09
N ASP A 361 -5.53 17.72 -20.99
CA ASP A 361 -4.27 18.45 -20.81
C ASP A 361 -4.39 19.59 -19.78
N ALA A 362 -3.26 20.04 -19.25
CA ALA A 362 -3.21 21.05 -18.19
C ALA A 362 -3.86 22.39 -18.61
N GLU A 363 -3.78 22.75 -19.89
CA GLU A 363 -4.35 23.99 -20.40
C GLU A 363 -5.88 23.94 -20.40
N ARG A 364 -6.47 22.85 -20.90
CA ARG A 364 -7.93 22.62 -20.88
C ARG A 364 -8.46 22.52 -19.46
N ILE A 365 -7.74 21.83 -18.58
CA ILE A 365 -8.11 21.72 -17.15
C ILE A 365 -8.08 23.10 -16.50
N ARG A 366 -7.00 23.86 -16.66
CA ARG A 366 -6.88 25.21 -16.09
C ARG A 366 -7.99 26.14 -16.57
N ARG A 367 -8.30 26.16 -17.87
CA ARG A 367 -9.40 26.98 -18.42
C ARG A 367 -10.75 26.57 -17.83
N ALA A 368 -11.06 25.27 -17.82
CA ALA A 368 -12.31 24.78 -17.27
C ALA A 368 -12.46 25.08 -15.78
N LEU A 369 -11.37 25.05 -15.01
CA LEU A 369 -11.36 25.45 -13.59
C LEU A 369 -11.52 26.96 -13.41
N ALA A 370 -10.95 27.78 -14.29
CA ALA A 370 -11.08 29.23 -14.24
C ALA A 370 -12.50 29.71 -14.60
N ASP A 371 -13.16 29.03 -15.55
CA ASP A 371 -14.52 29.36 -16.00
C ASP A 371 -15.62 28.75 -15.09
N ALA A 372 -15.25 27.84 -14.18
CA ALA A 372 -16.19 27.22 -13.26
C ALA A 372 -16.73 28.23 -12.23
N PRO A 373 -18.06 28.32 -12.02
CA PRO A 373 -18.64 29.18 -10.98
C PRO A 373 -18.00 28.89 -9.61
N SER A 374 -17.74 29.91 -8.79
CA SER A 374 -17.12 29.73 -7.46
C SER A 374 -17.93 28.78 -6.55
N ALA A 375 -19.22 28.60 -6.82
CA ALA A 375 -20.07 27.60 -6.18
C ALA A 375 -19.71 26.15 -6.58
N THR A 376 -19.26 25.90 -7.81
CA THR A 376 -18.85 24.58 -8.34
C THR A 376 -17.45 24.18 -7.85
N LEU A 377 -16.52 25.14 -7.73
CA LEU A 377 -15.18 24.92 -7.15
C LEU A 377 -15.20 24.71 -5.61
N ALA A 378 -16.26 25.19 -4.95
CA ALA A 378 -16.58 24.92 -3.56
C ALA A 378 -17.45 23.66 -3.37
N ALA A 379 -18.03 23.14 -4.46
CA ALA A 379 -18.95 22.00 -4.48
C ALA A 379 -18.47 20.85 -5.40
N ALA A 380 -17.16 20.64 -5.50
CA ALA A 380 -16.69 19.26 -5.67
C ALA A 380 -17.24 18.50 -4.47
N PRO A 381 -18.16 17.53 -4.64
CA PRO A 381 -18.46 16.67 -3.54
C PRO A 381 -17.17 15.90 -3.35
N ALA A 382 -16.47 16.26 -2.26
CA ALA A 382 -16.06 15.19 -1.38
C ALA A 382 -17.27 14.26 -1.36
N GLN A 383 -17.15 13.10 -2.03
CA GLN A 383 -18.08 12.00 -1.83
C GLN A 383 -18.44 12.10 -0.38
N THR A 384 -19.73 12.14 -0.08
CA THR A 384 -20.19 12.05 1.28
C THR A 384 -19.73 10.67 1.79
N ARG A 385 -18.43 10.48 2.08
CA ARG A 385 -17.88 10.51 3.44
C ARG A 385 -18.99 11.02 4.32
N ARG A 386 -19.88 10.09 4.65
CA ARG A 386 -20.56 10.10 5.92
C ARG A 386 -19.50 10.62 6.88
N PRO A 387 -19.68 11.81 7.47
CA PRO A 387 -18.68 12.33 8.37
C PRO A 387 -18.46 11.22 9.38
N SER A 388 -17.22 10.70 9.46
CA SER A 388 -16.89 9.83 10.57
C SER A 388 -17.26 10.66 11.79
N ARG A 389 -18.07 10.06 12.65
CA ARG A 389 -18.92 10.75 13.62
C ARG A 389 -18.17 11.67 14.58
N TRP A 390 -16.85 11.78 14.49
CA TRP A 390 -15.86 12.39 15.36
C TRP A 390 -15.83 13.93 15.37
N ARG A 391 -16.05 14.63 14.24
CA ARG A 391 -15.80 16.10 14.20
C ARG A 391 -16.99 17.01 14.56
N ARG A 392 -18.19 16.46 14.80
CA ARG A 392 -19.26 17.18 15.52
C ARG A 392 -19.15 17.06 17.05
N TRP A 393 -18.21 16.28 17.58
CA TRP A 393 -18.08 16.04 19.04
C TRP A 393 -17.60 17.24 19.85
N LEU A 394 -16.90 18.19 19.23
CA LEU A 394 -16.19 19.23 19.98
C LEU A 394 -16.83 20.63 19.86
N ALA A 395 -17.94 20.79 19.14
CA ALA A 395 -18.61 22.09 19.03
C ALA A 395 -20.14 22.06 19.13
N GLY A 396 -20.78 20.89 19.26
CA GLY A 396 -22.23 20.80 19.49
C GLY A 396 -22.57 19.52 20.25
N GLY A 397 -23.01 19.65 21.49
CA GLY A 397 -23.28 18.53 22.42
C GLY A 397 -24.44 17.61 22.04
N GLY A 398 -24.40 16.93 20.88
CA GLY A 398 -25.50 16.07 20.44
C GLY A 398 -25.05 14.91 19.56
N VAL A 399 -25.39 13.68 19.99
CA VAL A 399 -25.17 12.33 19.37
C VAL A 399 -23.70 11.95 19.23
N GLY A 400 -22.95 12.87 18.64
CA GLY A 400 -21.54 12.98 18.80
C GLY A 400 -21.11 13.49 20.18
N GLY A 401 -21.87 13.45 21.26
CA GLY A 401 -21.33 13.53 22.64
C GLY A 401 -21.64 12.24 23.40
N VAL A 402 -22.52 11.47 22.77
CA VAL A 402 -23.24 10.34 23.28
C VAL A 402 -22.64 9.04 22.74
N MET A 403 -22.26 8.88 21.47
CA MET A 403 -21.61 7.65 20.94
C MET A 403 -20.19 7.30 21.48
N GLY A 404 -19.19 8.18 21.40
CA GLY A 404 -17.90 8.08 22.11
C GLY A 404 -18.04 8.12 23.64
N GLY A 405 -19.02 8.85 24.18
CA GLY A 405 -19.44 8.75 25.57
C GLY A 405 -20.01 7.37 25.92
N LEU A 406 -20.77 6.74 25.01
CA LEU A 406 -21.39 5.41 25.14
C LEU A 406 -20.39 4.29 24.84
N ILE A 407 -19.40 4.48 23.99
CA ILE A 407 -18.27 3.55 23.78
C ILE A 407 -17.34 3.65 24.99
N GLY A 408 -17.05 4.86 25.47
CA GLY A 408 -16.35 5.07 26.74
C GLY A 408 -17.12 4.47 27.93
N LEU A 409 -18.45 4.62 27.95
CA LEU A 409 -19.34 4.02 28.96
C LEU A 409 -19.41 2.50 28.78
N ALA A 410 -19.52 1.97 27.57
CA ALA A 410 -19.54 0.54 27.30
C ALA A 410 -18.21 -0.12 27.66
N CYS A 411 -17.06 0.49 27.34
CA CYS A 411 -15.74 0.03 27.77
C CYS A 411 -15.51 0.21 29.29
N SER A 412 -16.29 1.04 29.98
CA SER A 412 -16.21 1.19 31.44
C SER A 412 -17.25 0.37 32.23
N VAL A 413 -18.35 -0.03 31.58
CA VAL A 413 -19.47 -0.80 32.16
C VAL A 413 -19.43 -2.29 31.80
N LEU A 414 -18.85 -2.67 30.66
CA LEU A 414 -18.63 -4.09 30.36
C LEU A 414 -17.63 -4.66 31.37
N PRO A 415 -17.96 -5.78 32.05
CA PRO A 415 -17.02 -6.44 32.94
C PRO A 415 -15.80 -6.84 32.11
N GLY A 416 -14.64 -6.32 32.50
CA GLY A 416 -13.37 -6.73 31.89
C GLY A 416 -13.12 -8.23 32.11
N PRO A 417 -12.10 -8.79 31.46
CA PRO A 417 -11.75 -10.20 31.62
C PRO A 417 -11.66 -10.58 33.10
N ALA A 418 -12.27 -11.71 33.48
CA ALA A 418 -12.25 -12.14 34.87
C ALA A 418 -10.81 -12.46 35.33
N PRO A 419 -10.47 -12.16 36.60
CA PRO A 419 -9.19 -12.56 37.16
C PRO A 419 -9.12 -14.09 37.25
N ILE A 420 -7.95 -14.66 36.92
CA ILE A 420 -7.65 -16.07 37.17
C ILE A 420 -7.04 -16.17 38.58
N ALA A 421 -7.58 -17.09 39.38
CA ALA A 421 -7.15 -17.30 40.75
C ALA A 421 -5.65 -17.68 40.79
N PRO A 422 -4.87 -17.12 41.74
CA PRO A 422 -3.47 -17.51 41.90
C PRO A 422 -3.37 -18.97 42.33
N ILE A 423 -2.34 -19.65 41.84
CA ILE A 423 -1.98 -20.99 42.32
C ILE A 423 -0.96 -20.88 43.45
N ALA A 424 -0.89 -21.89 44.32
CA ALA A 424 0.04 -21.90 45.45
C ALA A 424 1.51 -22.00 45.01
N SER A 425 1.79 -22.91 44.07
CA SER A 425 3.11 -23.10 43.48
C SER A 425 3.00 -23.96 42.22
N VAL A 426 3.99 -23.88 41.33
CA VAL A 426 4.13 -24.82 40.22
C VAL A 426 5.09 -25.93 40.62
N ASP A 427 4.73 -27.18 40.35
CA ASP A 427 5.65 -28.29 40.49
C ASP A 427 6.63 -28.30 39.30
N THR A 428 7.86 -27.86 39.56
CA THR A 428 8.91 -27.76 38.55
C THR A 428 9.61 -29.10 38.28
N SER A 429 9.31 -30.15 39.05
CA SER A 429 9.95 -31.48 38.90
C SER A 429 9.43 -32.28 37.71
N LEU A 430 8.29 -31.87 37.14
CA LEU A 430 7.60 -32.57 36.05
C LEU A 430 8.15 -32.26 34.65
N TRP A 431 9.02 -31.25 34.51
CA TRP A 431 9.51 -30.82 33.20
C TRP A 431 10.82 -31.50 32.82
N SER A 432 10.86 -32.05 31.60
CA SER A 432 12.08 -32.64 31.07
C SER A 432 13.15 -31.56 30.81
N PRO A 433 14.45 -31.91 30.87
CA PRO A 433 15.52 -31.01 30.44
C PRO A 433 15.34 -30.48 29.01
N ALA A 434 14.76 -31.29 28.11
CA ALA A 434 14.47 -30.88 26.73
C ALA A 434 13.39 -29.79 26.67
N THR A 435 12.36 -29.87 27.52
CA THR A 435 11.32 -28.83 27.64
C THR A 435 11.92 -27.52 28.16
N LEU A 436 12.78 -27.60 29.18
CA LEU A 436 13.44 -26.43 29.74
C LEU A 436 14.41 -25.78 28.75
N GLU A 437 15.18 -26.57 28.00
CA GLU A 437 16.07 -26.07 26.97
C GLU A 437 15.28 -25.44 25.81
N ARG A 438 14.15 -26.04 25.39
CA ARG A 438 13.25 -25.42 24.41
C ARG A 438 12.71 -24.08 24.93
N GLY A 439 12.32 -24.01 26.20
CA GLY A 439 11.87 -22.78 26.83
C GLY A 439 12.96 -21.71 26.91
N ARG A 440 14.20 -22.09 27.20
CA ARG A 440 15.37 -21.20 27.17
C ARG A 440 15.58 -20.60 25.77
N GLN A 441 15.48 -21.42 24.73
CA GLN A 441 15.60 -20.97 23.34
C GLN A 441 14.49 -19.99 22.97
N ILE A 442 13.24 -20.26 23.36
CA ILE A 442 12.12 -19.33 23.11
C ILE A 442 12.29 -18.02 23.90
N ALA A 443 12.76 -18.09 25.15
CA ALA A 443 13.04 -16.89 25.95
C ALA A 443 14.17 -16.03 25.35
N ALA A 444 15.18 -16.68 24.76
CA ALA A 444 16.27 -16.02 24.04
C ALA A 444 15.79 -15.42 22.71
N ALA A 445 14.98 -16.15 21.93
CA ALA A 445 14.40 -15.64 20.69
C ALA A 445 13.41 -14.49 20.94
N GLY A 446 12.67 -14.53 22.05
CA GLY A 446 11.72 -13.50 22.46
C GLY A 446 12.29 -12.36 23.27
N ASP A 447 13.61 -12.25 23.36
CA ASP A 447 14.32 -11.15 24.03
C ASP A 447 13.82 -10.87 25.46
N CYS A 448 13.35 -11.92 26.16
CA CYS A 448 12.71 -11.75 27.47
C CYS A 448 13.67 -11.06 28.45
N ALA A 449 14.94 -11.48 28.45
CA ALA A 449 15.96 -10.89 29.31
C ALA A 449 16.35 -9.47 28.90
N VAL A 450 16.24 -9.11 27.62
CA VAL A 450 16.53 -7.75 27.13
C VAL A 450 15.47 -6.79 27.66
N CYS A 451 14.20 -7.13 27.48
CA CYS A 451 13.10 -6.25 27.90
C CYS A 451 12.80 -6.34 29.40
N HIS A 452 13.06 -7.46 30.07
CA HIS A 452 12.71 -7.67 31.49
C HIS A 452 13.91 -7.61 32.44
N THR A 453 14.99 -6.93 32.07
CA THR A 453 16.13 -6.67 32.95
C THR A 453 16.44 -5.17 32.96
N ALA A 454 16.30 -4.52 34.12
CA ALA A 454 16.75 -3.14 34.28
C ALA A 454 18.29 -3.04 34.15
N PRO A 455 18.84 -1.89 33.71
CA PRO A 455 20.29 -1.64 33.79
C PRO A 455 20.84 -1.90 35.20
N GLY A 456 21.87 -2.75 35.31
CA GLY A 456 22.44 -3.19 36.60
C GLY A 456 21.52 -4.11 37.44
N GLY A 457 20.35 -4.47 36.92
CA GLY A 457 19.37 -5.33 37.56
C GLY A 457 19.69 -6.82 37.44
N LYS A 458 18.89 -7.65 38.13
CA LYS A 458 18.93 -9.11 37.97
C LYS A 458 18.12 -9.51 36.75
N THR A 459 18.62 -10.50 36.00
CA THR A 459 17.97 -11.02 34.79
C THR A 459 16.50 -11.35 35.04
N ASN A 460 15.62 -10.89 34.14
CA ASN A 460 14.17 -11.12 34.18
C ASN A 460 13.43 -10.52 35.39
N ALA A 461 14.08 -9.74 36.25
CA ALA A 461 13.47 -9.17 37.44
C ALA A 461 12.62 -7.91 37.16
N GLY A 462 12.47 -7.50 35.90
CA GLY A 462 11.71 -6.33 35.46
C GLY A 462 12.39 -5.00 35.76
N GLY A 463 11.67 -3.91 35.49
CA GLY A 463 12.12 -2.53 35.78
C GLY A 463 12.87 -1.85 34.65
N PHE A 464 12.99 -2.49 33.48
CA PHE A 464 13.48 -1.79 32.28
C PHE A 464 12.48 -0.70 31.90
N ALA A 465 12.99 0.50 31.65
CA ALA A 465 12.21 1.67 31.25
C ALA A 465 12.20 1.76 29.73
N LEU A 466 11.14 1.30 29.08
CA LEU A 466 10.98 1.45 27.65
C LEU A 466 10.36 2.82 27.36
N ASP A 467 11.14 3.71 26.77
CA ASP A 467 10.61 5.00 26.31
C ASP A 467 9.79 4.81 25.03
N THR A 468 8.61 5.43 25.01
CA THR A 468 7.70 5.34 23.87
C THR A 468 7.15 6.73 23.55
N PRO A 469 6.65 6.97 22.32
CA PRO A 469 5.98 8.22 21.99
C PRO A 469 4.75 8.54 22.88
N PHE A 470 4.29 7.56 23.66
CA PHE A 470 3.14 7.65 24.57
C PHE A 470 3.54 7.86 26.04
N GLY A 471 4.85 7.84 26.34
CA GLY A 471 5.43 7.85 27.68
C GLY A 471 6.12 6.53 28.04
N THR A 472 6.79 6.51 29.18
CA THR A 472 7.62 5.37 29.62
C THR A 472 6.77 4.20 30.12
N VAL A 473 7.05 3.00 29.59
CA VAL A 473 6.46 1.73 30.03
C VAL A 473 7.53 0.91 30.76
N TYR A 474 7.22 0.45 31.97
CA TYR A 474 8.13 -0.39 32.74
C TYR A 474 7.81 -1.88 32.57
N SER A 475 8.86 -2.68 32.37
CA SER A 475 8.72 -4.13 32.27
C SER A 475 8.46 -4.79 33.64
N THR A 476 7.68 -5.87 33.64
CA THR A 476 7.30 -6.62 34.84
C THR A 476 8.38 -7.61 35.25
N ASN A 477 8.33 -8.10 36.49
CA ASN A 477 9.20 -9.18 36.94
C ASN A 477 8.65 -10.55 36.45
N LEU A 478 9.43 -11.27 35.65
CA LEU A 478 9.08 -12.59 35.09
C LEU A 478 9.63 -13.77 35.90
N THR A 479 10.33 -13.52 37.01
CA THR A 479 10.86 -14.61 37.85
C THR A 479 9.75 -15.30 38.63
N PRO A 480 9.94 -16.54 39.13
CA PRO A 480 8.92 -17.26 39.89
C PRO A 480 8.75 -16.75 41.33
N ASP A 481 9.17 -15.53 41.64
CA ASP A 481 8.88 -14.91 42.93
C ASP A 481 7.36 -14.78 43.12
N ALA A 482 6.85 -15.28 44.25
CA ALA A 482 5.42 -15.37 44.50
C ALA A 482 4.75 -14.02 44.83
N GLN A 483 5.52 -13.01 45.26
CA GLN A 483 4.98 -11.72 45.68
C GLN A 483 5.03 -10.67 44.57
N THR A 484 6.11 -10.68 43.80
CA THR A 484 6.47 -9.61 42.87
C THR A 484 6.64 -10.10 41.43
N GLY A 485 6.82 -11.41 41.23
CA GLY A 485 6.96 -12.04 39.91
C GLY A 485 5.72 -12.84 39.49
N ILE A 486 5.95 -13.87 38.67
CA ILE A 486 4.89 -14.75 38.14
C ILE A 486 4.72 -16.06 38.93
N GLY A 487 5.32 -16.16 40.13
CA GLY A 487 5.36 -17.38 40.95
C GLY A 487 4.01 -18.04 41.23
N THR A 488 2.94 -17.25 41.28
CA THR A 488 1.57 -17.70 41.56
C THR A 488 0.67 -17.74 40.32
N TRP A 489 1.23 -17.59 39.12
CA TRP A 489 0.47 -17.60 37.88
C TRP A 489 0.28 -19.05 37.44
N SER A 490 -0.92 -19.43 37.02
CA SER A 490 -1.12 -20.69 36.31
C SER A 490 -0.62 -20.56 34.87
N TYR A 491 -0.40 -21.70 34.21
CA TYR A 491 -0.10 -21.71 32.77
C TYR A 491 -1.18 -21.00 31.95
N GLU A 492 -2.46 -21.21 32.28
CA GLU A 492 -3.58 -20.51 31.63
C GLU A 492 -3.46 -18.99 31.75
N ALA A 493 -3.13 -18.47 32.94
CA ALA A 493 -2.96 -17.04 33.15
C ALA A 493 -1.74 -16.48 32.38
N PHE A 494 -0.65 -17.24 32.33
CA PHE A 494 0.54 -16.90 31.55
C PHE A 494 0.23 -16.87 30.04
N ALA A 495 -0.35 -17.95 29.51
CA ALA A 495 -0.71 -18.06 28.10
C ALA A 495 -1.71 -16.96 27.69
N ARG A 496 -2.68 -16.64 28.55
CA ARG A 496 -3.61 -15.52 28.30
C ARG A 496 -2.89 -14.17 28.24
N ALA A 497 -1.92 -13.92 29.11
CA ALA A 497 -1.14 -12.69 29.04
C ALA A 497 -0.31 -12.62 27.75
N MET A 498 0.39 -13.70 27.41
CA MET A 498 1.25 -13.79 26.24
C MET A 498 0.47 -13.76 24.92
N ARG A 499 -0.73 -14.34 24.86
CA ARG A 499 -1.53 -14.44 23.63
C ARG A 499 -2.53 -13.32 23.45
N GLU A 500 -3.16 -12.85 24.53
CA GLU A 500 -4.31 -11.94 24.46
C GLU A 500 -4.00 -10.55 25.02
N GLY A 501 -2.83 -10.37 25.62
CA GLY A 501 -2.48 -9.13 26.31
C GLY A 501 -3.36 -8.88 27.53
N VAL A 502 -3.77 -9.94 28.24
CA VAL A 502 -4.60 -9.85 29.45
C VAL A 502 -3.87 -10.51 30.62
N SER A 503 -3.47 -9.67 31.58
CA SER A 503 -2.82 -10.07 32.83
C SER A 503 -3.68 -11.06 33.63
N ARG A 504 -3.06 -11.82 34.54
CA ARG A 504 -3.76 -12.73 35.48
C ARG A 504 -4.90 -12.04 36.23
N ASP A 505 -4.71 -10.78 36.63
CA ASP A 505 -5.70 -9.98 37.35
C ASP A 505 -6.84 -9.44 36.48
N GLY A 506 -6.84 -9.73 35.18
CA GLY A 506 -7.85 -9.28 34.22
C GLY A 506 -7.56 -7.91 33.59
N SER A 507 -6.47 -7.24 33.99
CA SER A 507 -6.08 -5.97 33.37
C SER A 507 -5.44 -6.18 31.99
N HIS A 508 -5.75 -5.31 31.03
CA HIS A 508 -5.07 -5.32 29.73
C HIS A 508 -3.63 -4.83 29.86
N LEU A 509 -2.73 -5.48 29.14
CA LEU A 509 -1.32 -5.13 29.00
C LEU A 509 -1.17 -4.16 27.82
N TYR A 510 -0.28 -3.18 27.94
CA TYR A 510 0.00 -2.29 26.82
C TYR A 510 0.72 -3.05 25.69
N PRO A 511 0.42 -2.76 24.41
CA PRO A 511 1.01 -3.45 23.26
C PRO A 511 2.51 -3.17 23.04
N ALA A 512 3.14 -2.40 23.94
CA ALA A 512 4.60 -2.37 24.10
C ALA A 512 5.14 -3.76 24.49
N PHE A 513 4.34 -4.57 25.18
CA PHE A 513 4.57 -6.00 25.31
C PHE A 513 4.04 -6.69 24.04
N PRO A 514 4.88 -7.38 23.24
CA PRO A 514 4.50 -7.85 21.89
C PRO A 514 3.62 -9.12 21.90
N TYR A 515 2.54 -9.13 22.69
CA TYR A 515 1.58 -10.24 22.74
C TYR A 515 0.89 -10.50 21.39
N THR A 516 0.85 -9.51 20.49
CA THR A 516 0.39 -9.69 19.10
C THR A 516 1.27 -10.66 18.30
N ALA A 517 2.58 -10.69 18.58
CA ALA A 517 3.52 -11.62 17.97
C ALA A 517 3.49 -12.97 18.71
N PHE A 518 3.55 -12.96 20.04
CA PHE A 518 3.52 -14.18 20.85
C PHE A 518 2.23 -15.01 20.67
N ALA A 519 1.11 -14.39 20.26
CA ALA A 519 -0.10 -15.10 19.84
C ALA A 519 0.15 -16.17 18.76
N ARG A 520 1.16 -15.97 17.89
CA ARG A 520 1.53 -16.91 16.82
C ARG A 520 2.22 -18.17 17.33
N MET A 521 2.76 -18.16 18.54
CA MET A 521 3.50 -19.30 19.09
C MET A 521 2.62 -20.55 19.23
N SER A 522 3.22 -21.72 19.00
CA SER A 522 2.55 -22.99 19.25
C SER A 522 2.32 -23.19 20.76
N GLU A 523 1.36 -24.04 21.08
CA GLU A 523 1.06 -24.37 22.47
C GLU A 523 2.24 -25.03 23.20
N SER A 524 2.98 -25.88 22.49
CA SER A 524 4.18 -26.53 23.03
C SER A 524 5.28 -25.53 23.39
N ASP A 525 5.51 -24.52 22.54
CA ASP A 525 6.54 -23.51 22.76
C ASP A 525 6.13 -22.54 23.87
N MET A 526 4.83 -22.20 23.98
CA MET A 526 4.30 -21.39 25.07
C MET A 526 4.45 -22.09 26.43
N MET A 527 4.13 -23.38 26.49
CA MET A 527 4.31 -24.19 27.71
C MET A 527 5.79 -24.38 28.06
N ALA A 528 6.66 -24.57 27.07
CA ALA A 528 8.10 -24.66 27.29
C ALA A 528 8.67 -23.35 27.85
N LEU A 529 8.27 -22.19 27.30
CA LEU A 529 8.66 -20.87 27.80
C LEU A 529 8.22 -20.69 29.27
N TYR A 530 6.97 -21.02 29.58
CA TYR A 530 6.45 -20.98 30.95
C TYR A 530 7.26 -21.87 31.90
N ALA A 531 7.53 -23.12 31.51
CA ALA A 531 8.33 -24.05 32.30
C ALA A 531 9.76 -23.53 32.56
N TYR A 532 10.39 -22.95 31.54
CA TYR A 532 11.71 -22.34 31.69
C TYR A 532 11.68 -21.17 32.66
N LEU A 533 10.78 -20.20 32.50
CA LEU A 533 10.67 -19.04 33.39
C LEU A 533 10.38 -19.46 34.84
N MET A 534 9.49 -20.43 35.04
CA MET A 534 9.13 -20.93 36.37
C MET A 534 10.23 -21.76 37.04
N SER A 535 11.22 -22.25 36.30
CA SER A 535 12.39 -22.95 36.86
C SER A 535 13.57 -22.02 37.20
N GLN A 536 13.47 -20.72 36.90
CA GLN A 536 14.52 -19.76 37.22
C GLN A 536 14.60 -19.44 38.72
N ALA A 537 15.70 -18.82 39.15
CA ALA A 537 15.81 -18.33 40.52
C ALA A 537 14.75 -17.22 40.78
N PRO A 538 13.98 -17.30 41.87
CA PRO A 538 13.05 -16.24 42.23
C PRO A 538 13.83 -14.98 42.64
N VAL A 539 13.44 -13.82 42.10
CA VAL A 539 13.99 -12.54 42.49
C VAL A 539 12.87 -11.65 42.98
N LYS A 540 12.92 -11.28 44.25
CA LYS A 540 11.96 -10.31 44.81
C LYS A 540 12.32 -8.90 44.35
N ASN A 541 11.60 -8.40 43.36
CA ASN A 541 11.73 -7.06 42.84
C ASN A 541 10.37 -6.56 42.36
N ALA A 542 9.92 -5.41 42.85
CA ALA A 542 8.68 -4.77 42.43
C ALA A 542 9.03 -3.58 41.52
N PRO A 543 8.92 -3.73 40.18
CA PRO A 543 9.21 -2.67 39.25
C PRO A 543 8.32 -1.43 39.45
N PRO A 544 8.77 -0.24 39.04
CA PRO A 544 7.92 0.93 38.95
C PRO A 544 6.65 0.64 38.13
N LYS A 545 5.52 1.24 38.51
CA LYS A 545 4.29 1.12 37.73
C LYS A 545 4.35 2.07 36.54
N THR A 546 4.03 1.56 35.35
CA THR A 546 3.78 2.38 34.16
C THR A 546 2.72 3.44 34.45
N ASN A 547 3.07 4.71 34.22
CA ASN A 547 2.18 5.85 34.41
C ASN A 547 2.16 6.71 33.14
N LEU A 548 1.21 6.43 32.25
CA LEU A 548 1.00 7.19 31.02
C LEU A 548 0.07 8.39 31.27
N PRO A 549 0.12 9.47 30.47
CA PRO A 549 -0.83 10.57 30.59
C PRO A 549 -2.26 10.13 30.25
N PHE A 550 -3.26 10.81 30.79
CA PHE A 550 -4.65 10.61 30.39
C PHE A 550 -4.83 10.98 28.90
N PRO A 551 -5.58 10.18 28.09
CA PRO A 551 -6.37 9.01 28.48
C PRO A 551 -5.63 7.66 28.45
N LEU A 552 -4.35 7.62 28.09
CA LEU A 552 -3.58 6.39 27.88
C LEU A 552 -3.34 5.58 29.17
N ASN A 553 -3.45 6.19 30.35
CA ASN A 553 -3.47 5.47 31.63
C ASN A 553 -4.68 4.53 31.81
N GLN A 554 -5.73 4.67 31.01
CA GLN A 554 -6.92 3.82 31.12
C GLN A 554 -6.72 2.51 30.35
N ARG A 555 -6.18 1.48 31.03
CA ARG A 555 -5.92 0.15 30.44
C ARG A 555 -7.11 -0.47 29.70
N ARG A 556 -8.35 -0.15 30.08
CA ARG A 556 -9.56 -0.65 29.39
C ARG A 556 -9.67 -0.18 27.94
N LEU A 557 -9.05 0.95 27.57
CA LEU A 557 -9.01 1.43 26.19
C LEU A 557 -8.22 0.48 25.28
N VAL A 558 -7.29 -0.28 25.83
CA VAL A 558 -6.54 -1.31 25.09
C VAL A 558 -7.45 -2.43 24.60
N ALA A 559 -8.61 -2.69 25.24
CA ALA A 559 -9.58 -3.64 24.73
C ALA A 559 -10.09 -3.24 23.33
N GLY A 560 -10.36 -1.95 23.13
CA GLY A 560 -10.75 -1.41 21.83
C GLY A 560 -9.61 -1.46 20.81
N TRP A 561 -8.37 -1.25 21.26
CA TRP A 561 -7.18 -1.42 20.42
C TRP A 561 -7.00 -2.88 19.99
N ASN A 562 -7.14 -3.83 20.91
CA ASN A 562 -7.07 -5.27 20.62
C ASN A 562 -8.14 -5.69 19.62
N TRP A 563 -9.37 -5.20 19.79
CA TRP A 563 -10.45 -5.49 18.84
C TRP A 563 -10.13 -5.03 17.40
N LEU A 564 -9.35 -3.97 17.23
CA LEU A 564 -8.97 -3.43 15.92
C LEU A 564 -7.70 -4.08 15.33
N PHE A 565 -6.70 -4.39 16.16
CA PHE A 565 -5.34 -4.68 15.68
C PHE A 565 -4.76 -6.02 16.15
N HIS A 566 -5.44 -6.72 17.04
CA HIS A 566 -4.94 -7.97 17.59
C HIS A 566 -5.65 -9.18 17.00
N ASP A 567 -4.86 -10.19 16.64
CA ASP A 567 -5.31 -11.48 16.14
C ASP A 567 -4.70 -12.58 17.01
N THR A 568 -5.54 -13.28 17.76
CA THR A 568 -5.14 -14.31 18.73
C THR A 568 -4.79 -15.66 18.10
N ARG A 569 -4.92 -15.81 16.77
CA ARG A 569 -4.70 -17.10 16.10
C ARG A 569 -3.22 -17.51 16.13
N ALA A 570 -2.97 -18.78 16.42
CA ALA A 570 -1.65 -19.38 16.27
C ALA A 570 -1.20 -19.38 14.82
N PHE A 571 0.11 -19.49 14.59
CA PHE A 571 0.68 -19.62 13.26
C PHE A 571 0.15 -20.88 12.55
N VAL A 572 -0.27 -20.71 11.30
CA VAL A 572 -0.67 -21.80 10.41
C VAL A 572 0.35 -21.85 9.26
N PRO A 573 1.06 -22.97 9.08
CA PRO A 573 1.99 -23.13 7.96
C PRO A 573 1.29 -22.98 6.60
N ASP A 574 1.96 -22.32 5.66
CA ASP A 574 1.54 -22.24 4.27
C ASP A 574 1.98 -23.51 3.54
N GLU A 575 1.02 -24.32 3.07
CA GLU A 575 1.27 -25.59 2.38
C GLU A 575 1.99 -25.43 1.03
N THR A 576 1.97 -24.22 0.44
CA THR A 576 2.68 -23.92 -0.81
C THR A 576 4.16 -23.58 -0.59
N ARG A 577 4.60 -23.47 0.68
CA ARG A 577 5.94 -23.07 1.08
C ARG A 577 6.72 -24.21 1.72
N SER A 578 8.05 -24.11 1.71
CA SER A 578 8.93 -25.11 2.32
C SER A 578 8.82 -25.12 3.86
N ALA A 579 9.19 -26.24 4.48
CA ALA A 579 9.24 -26.34 5.95
C ALA A 579 10.20 -25.31 6.57
N GLN A 580 11.34 -25.05 5.91
CA GLN A 580 12.30 -24.04 6.35
C GLN A 580 11.71 -22.62 6.30
N TRP A 581 10.98 -22.29 5.22
CA TRP A 581 10.32 -20.99 5.10
C TRP A 581 9.25 -20.80 6.17
N ASN A 582 8.40 -21.81 6.39
CA ASN A 582 7.38 -21.78 7.44
C ASN A 582 8.00 -21.68 8.84
N ARG A 583 9.12 -22.38 9.09
CA ARG A 583 9.86 -22.26 10.34
C ARG A 583 10.42 -20.86 10.55
N GLY A 584 10.98 -20.26 9.50
CA GLY A 584 11.50 -18.89 9.54
C GLY A 584 10.42 -17.88 9.83
N LYS A 585 9.30 -17.95 9.11
CA LYS A 585 8.14 -17.09 9.35
C LYS A 585 7.58 -17.23 10.76
N TYR A 586 7.43 -18.46 11.25
CA TYR A 586 6.98 -18.74 12.62
C TYR A 586 7.87 -18.06 13.68
N LEU A 587 9.20 -18.12 13.49
CA LEU A 587 10.13 -17.49 14.43
C LEU A 587 10.13 -15.97 14.30
N VAL A 588 10.14 -15.43 13.08
CA VAL A 588 10.18 -13.98 12.82
C VAL A 588 8.89 -13.27 13.26
N ASP A 589 7.72 -13.86 12.99
CA ASP A 589 6.41 -13.29 13.38
C ASP A 589 5.98 -13.65 14.81
N GLY A 590 6.56 -14.71 15.37
CA GLY A 590 6.24 -15.24 16.68
C GLY A 590 7.20 -14.75 17.74
N ALA A 591 8.07 -15.65 18.20
CA ALA A 591 8.98 -15.37 19.29
C ALA A 591 9.93 -14.21 18.97
N GLY A 592 10.52 -14.16 17.78
CA GLY A 592 11.48 -13.12 17.37
C GLY A 592 10.89 -11.74 17.11
N HIS A 593 9.55 -11.64 17.02
CA HIS A 593 8.76 -10.40 16.90
C HIS A 593 9.39 -9.30 16.03
N CYS A 594 10.08 -9.63 14.92
CA CYS A 594 10.94 -8.66 14.23
C CYS A 594 10.15 -7.45 13.71
N GLY A 595 8.87 -7.63 13.41
CA GLY A 595 7.94 -6.57 13.04
C GLY A 595 7.74 -5.51 14.14
N ALA A 596 8.01 -5.82 15.40
CA ALA A 596 7.86 -4.89 16.51
C ALA A 596 8.73 -3.64 16.35
N CYS A 597 9.94 -3.82 15.79
CA CYS A 597 10.92 -2.77 15.53
C CYS A 597 11.05 -2.43 14.03
N HIS A 598 10.95 -3.43 13.15
CA HIS A 598 11.18 -3.27 11.71
C HIS A 598 9.92 -3.03 10.86
N THR A 599 8.75 -2.79 11.47
CA THR A 599 7.53 -2.39 10.76
C THR A 599 7.09 -1.00 11.23
N PRO A 600 6.72 -0.07 10.32
CA PRO A 600 6.31 1.27 10.73
C PRO A 600 4.95 1.21 11.42
N ARG A 601 4.78 1.98 12.49
CA ARG A 601 3.54 2.02 13.26
C ARG A 601 2.60 3.12 12.76
N ASN A 602 1.31 2.96 13.03
CA ASN A 602 0.29 4.01 12.84
C ASN A 602 0.27 4.97 14.04
N ALA A 603 -0.54 6.04 13.96
CA ALA A 603 -0.58 7.09 14.98
C ALA A 603 -1.00 6.62 16.39
N ILE A 604 -1.57 5.41 16.52
CA ILE A 604 -1.98 4.82 17.80
C ILE A 604 -1.15 3.57 18.15
N GLY A 605 0.05 3.47 17.56
CA GLY A 605 1.06 2.49 17.94
C GLY A 605 0.88 1.08 17.39
N ALA A 606 -0.07 0.82 16.47
CA ALA A 606 -0.19 -0.50 15.83
C ALA A 606 0.69 -0.62 14.59
N GLU A 607 1.27 -1.80 14.37
CA GLU A 607 2.04 -2.13 13.17
C GLU A 607 1.19 -2.00 11.91
N LYS A 608 1.75 -1.42 10.86
CA LYS A 608 1.11 -1.36 9.55
C LYS A 608 1.31 -2.70 8.82
N GLY A 609 0.24 -3.27 8.26
CA GLY A 609 0.30 -4.49 7.46
C GLY A 609 0.64 -4.24 5.97
N GLY A 610 0.54 -5.30 5.16
CA GLY A 610 0.79 -5.23 3.71
C GLY A 610 2.26 -4.91 3.39
N PHE A 611 2.52 -4.02 2.44
CA PHE A 611 3.89 -3.60 2.04
C PHE A 611 4.69 -2.89 3.14
N ALA A 612 4.04 -2.51 4.24
CA ALA A 612 4.72 -1.94 5.39
C ALA A 612 5.40 -3.01 6.27
N TYR A 613 4.98 -4.26 6.18
CA TYR A 613 5.55 -5.34 6.98
C TYR A 613 7.05 -5.49 6.72
N LEU A 614 7.85 -5.33 7.78
CA LEU A 614 9.33 -5.41 7.76
C LEU A 614 10.03 -4.38 6.84
N SER A 615 9.34 -3.28 6.47
CA SER A 615 9.90 -2.24 5.60
C SER A 615 10.68 -1.14 6.32
N GLY A 616 11.00 -1.36 7.59
CA GLY A 616 11.74 -0.45 8.46
C GLY A 616 10.86 0.08 9.59
N GLY A 617 11.48 0.77 10.55
CA GLY A 617 10.77 1.32 11.69
C GLY A 617 11.69 2.09 12.61
N SER A 618 11.33 2.14 13.88
CA SER A 618 12.10 2.84 14.89
C SER A 618 11.94 2.16 16.23
N ALA A 619 13.03 2.01 16.98
CA ALA A 619 13.02 1.41 18.31
C ALA A 619 14.04 2.09 19.21
N GLU A 620 13.63 2.50 20.41
CA GLU A 620 14.54 3.08 21.43
C GLU A 620 15.37 4.26 20.93
N GLY A 621 14.80 5.09 20.04
CA GLY A 621 15.49 6.23 19.42
C GLY A 621 16.33 5.90 18.17
N TRP A 622 16.49 4.62 17.84
CA TRP A 622 17.20 4.16 16.65
C TRP A 622 16.27 3.99 15.45
N ASP A 623 16.78 4.32 14.25
CA ASP A 623 16.12 4.01 12.99
C ASP A 623 16.36 2.53 12.65
N ALA A 624 15.32 1.70 12.71
CA ALA A 624 15.41 0.28 12.35
C ALA A 624 15.36 0.15 10.82
N PRO A 625 16.41 -0.40 10.17
CA PRO A 625 16.45 -0.49 8.71
C PRO A 625 15.40 -1.46 8.18
N SER A 626 14.99 -1.28 6.92
CA SER A 626 14.13 -2.25 6.24
C SER A 626 14.81 -3.62 6.15
N LEU A 627 14.10 -4.68 6.54
CA LEU A 627 14.56 -6.07 6.35
C LEU A 627 14.17 -6.62 4.97
N VAL A 628 13.26 -5.95 4.27
CA VAL A 628 12.96 -6.19 2.86
C VAL A 628 13.71 -5.18 1.98
N ALA A 629 14.06 -5.56 0.76
CA ALA A 629 14.82 -4.79 -0.25
C ALA A 629 15.06 -3.30 0.09
N SER A 630 16.16 -3.02 0.80
CA SER A 630 16.48 -1.67 1.28
C SER A 630 17.41 -0.94 0.32
N ARG A 631 17.03 0.27 -0.11
CA ARG A 631 17.92 1.17 -0.86
C ARG A 631 18.95 1.88 0.03
N ALA A 632 18.78 1.83 1.34
CA ALA A 632 19.71 2.44 2.29
C ALA A 632 20.97 1.59 2.50
N SER A 633 20.88 0.27 2.26
CA SER A 633 22.05 -0.60 2.25
C SER A 633 22.83 -0.41 0.94
N PRO A 634 24.14 -0.13 0.98
CA PRO A 634 24.96 0.05 -0.23
C PRO A 634 24.96 -1.15 -1.17
N VAL A 635 24.87 -2.35 -0.59
CA VAL A 635 24.74 -3.63 -1.30
C VAL A 635 23.49 -4.38 -0.83
N PRO A 636 22.87 -5.22 -1.66
CA PRO A 636 21.72 -6.01 -1.23
C PRO A 636 22.09 -7.05 -0.18
N TRP A 637 21.16 -7.38 0.71
CA TRP A 637 21.33 -8.45 1.68
C TRP A 637 21.13 -9.82 1.03
N SER A 638 22.14 -10.68 1.11
CA SER A 638 22.01 -12.10 0.76
C SER A 638 21.54 -12.92 1.96
N GLU A 639 20.98 -14.12 1.72
CA GLU A 639 20.61 -15.05 2.79
C GLU A 639 21.82 -15.42 3.68
N ALA A 640 23.00 -15.58 3.06
CA ALA A 640 24.24 -15.88 3.79
C ALA A 640 24.66 -14.71 4.69
N ALA A 641 24.65 -13.49 4.16
CA ALA A 641 24.98 -12.29 4.93
C ALA A 641 24.01 -12.05 6.09
N LEU A 642 22.71 -12.30 5.89
CA LEU A 642 21.70 -12.26 6.95
C LEU A 642 21.96 -13.32 8.03
N PHE A 643 22.26 -14.55 7.62
CA PHE A 643 22.59 -15.62 8.55
C PHE A 643 23.82 -15.27 9.39
N ASP A 644 24.91 -14.82 8.77
CA ASP A 644 26.15 -14.45 9.46
C ASP A 644 25.89 -13.32 10.46
N TYR A 645 25.14 -12.30 10.04
CA TYR A 645 24.77 -11.18 10.91
C TYR A 645 23.94 -11.64 12.11
N LEU A 646 22.86 -12.42 11.91
CA LEU A 646 22.00 -12.89 13.00
C LEU A 646 22.68 -13.95 13.89
N ARG A 647 23.69 -14.66 13.39
CA ARG A 647 24.38 -15.73 14.12
C ARG A 647 25.58 -15.23 14.92
N THR A 648 26.26 -14.20 14.43
CA THR A 648 27.56 -13.74 14.96
C THR A 648 27.57 -12.27 15.38
N GLY A 649 26.61 -11.47 14.92
CA GLY A 649 26.59 -10.02 15.10
C GLY A 649 27.40 -9.25 14.06
N PHE A 650 27.90 -9.92 13.01
CA PHE A 650 28.67 -9.28 11.96
C PHE A 650 28.40 -9.85 10.58
N SER A 651 28.33 -8.96 9.59
CA SER A 651 28.45 -9.30 8.18
C SER A 651 29.52 -8.41 7.54
N ALA A 652 30.37 -9.01 6.71
CA ALA A 652 31.39 -8.27 5.96
C ALA A 652 30.77 -7.19 5.04
N GLU A 653 29.52 -7.40 4.61
CA GLU A 653 28.80 -6.55 3.67
C GLU A 653 27.94 -5.49 4.36
N HIS A 654 27.64 -5.63 5.65
CA HIS A 654 26.68 -4.75 6.34
C HIS A 654 27.13 -4.23 7.71
N GLY A 655 28.28 -4.70 8.20
CA GLY A 655 28.88 -4.25 9.45
C GLY A 655 28.40 -5.03 10.67
N VAL A 656 28.45 -4.37 11.83
CA VAL A 656 28.26 -4.97 13.16
C VAL A 656 26.90 -4.59 13.73
N ALA A 657 26.26 -5.50 14.47
CA ALA A 657 25.07 -5.20 15.27
C ALA A 657 25.39 -4.21 16.39
N ALA A 658 24.63 -3.12 16.46
CA ALA A 658 24.80 -2.04 17.42
C ALA A 658 23.45 -1.63 18.02
N GLY A 659 23.49 -0.87 19.11
CA GLY A 659 22.29 -0.37 19.78
C GLY A 659 21.35 -1.51 20.19
N PRO A 660 20.03 -1.36 20.01
CA PRO A 660 19.03 -2.36 20.38
C PRO A 660 19.21 -3.72 19.70
N MET A 661 19.86 -3.77 18.52
CA MET A 661 20.06 -5.03 17.80
C MET A 661 21.20 -5.90 18.35
N ALA A 662 22.17 -5.31 19.07
CA ALA A 662 23.27 -6.08 19.65
C ALA A 662 22.79 -7.17 20.64
N PRO A 663 21.96 -6.87 21.65
CA PRO A 663 21.45 -7.89 22.57
C PRO A 663 20.48 -8.87 21.90
N VAL A 664 19.70 -8.43 20.90
CA VAL A 664 18.83 -9.32 20.10
C VAL A 664 19.68 -10.39 19.41
N VAL A 665 20.74 -9.97 18.71
CA VAL A 665 21.63 -10.91 18.04
C VAL A 665 22.39 -11.80 19.03
N ALA A 666 22.76 -11.29 20.20
CA ALA A 666 23.36 -12.11 21.26
C ALA A 666 22.41 -13.24 21.69
N GLY A 667 21.10 -12.97 21.82
CA GLY A 667 20.07 -13.98 22.09
C GLY A 667 19.95 -15.00 20.96
N LEU A 668 19.80 -14.53 19.72
CA LEU A 668 19.68 -15.36 18.52
C LEU A 668 20.90 -16.26 18.27
N ALA A 669 22.10 -15.79 18.61
CA ALA A 669 23.34 -16.55 18.50
C ALA A 669 23.37 -17.82 19.40
N THR A 670 22.48 -17.90 20.40
CA THR A 670 22.35 -19.08 21.28
C THR A 670 21.31 -20.10 20.80
N LEU A 671 20.60 -19.81 19.71
CA LEU A 671 19.59 -20.70 19.13
C LEU A 671 20.26 -21.80 18.29
N PRO A 672 19.54 -22.92 18.02
CA PRO A 672 19.98 -23.89 17.02
C PRO A 672 20.25 -23.20 15.68
N GLU A 673 21.35 -23.58 15.02
CA GLU A 673 21.74 -22.99 13.74
C GLU A 673 20.62 -23.07 12.69
N SER A 674 19.86 -24.17 12.69
CA SER A 674 18.71 -24.38 11.82
C SER A 674 17.63 -23.31 11.98
N ASP A 675 17.43 -22.80 13.19
CA ASP A 675 16.42 -21.77 13.48
C ASP A 675 16.89 -20.41 12.94
N VAL A 676 18.14 -20.03 13.19
CA VAL A 676 18.72 -18.79 12.64
C VAL A 676 18.76 -18.82 11.11
N ARG A 677 19.10 -19.98 10.53
CA ARG A 677 19.07 -20.19 9.07
C ARG A 677 17.66 -20.13 8.51
N ALA A 678 16.66 -20.64 9.22
CA ALA A 678 15.27 -20.51 8.80
C ALA A 678 14.80 -19.04 8.83
N MET A 679 15.15 -18.28 9.88
CA MET A 679 14.86 -16.85 9.96
C MET A 679 15.50 -16.08 8.80
N ALA A 680 16.80 -16.30 8.54
CA ALA A 680 17.52 -15.69 7.42
C ALA A 680 16.88 -16.03 6.07
N HIS A 681 16.53 -17.31 5.85
CA HIS A 681 15.85 -17.76 4.64
C HIS A 681 14.49 -17.08 4.43
N TYR A 682 13.68 -16.97 5.48
CA TYR A 682 12.39 -16.29 5.41
C TYR A 682 12.56 -14.81 5.08
N VAL A 683 13.42 -14.08 5.82
CA VAL A 683 13.65 -12.65 5.60
C VAL A 683 14.21 -12.39 4.19
N ALA A 684 15.19 -13.18 3.75
CA ALA A 684 15.76 -13.07 2.41
C ALA A 684 14.70 -13.28 1.32
N SER A 685 13.75 -14.20 1.52
CA SER A 685 12.68 -14.49 0.56
C SER A 685 11.69 -13.34 0.34
N LEU A 686 11.69 -12.33 1.22
CA LEU A 686 10.85 -11.13 1.10
C LEU A 686 11.48 -10.08 0.17
N SER A 687 12.73 -10.29 -0.25
CA SER A 687 13.46 -9.45 -1.20
C SER A 687 13.66 -10.21 -2.52
N PRO A 688 13.94 -9.50 -3.64
CA PRO A 688 14.36 -10.16 -4.86
C PRO A 688 15.55 -11.10 -4.59
N PRO A 689 15.62 -12.28 -5.23
CA PRO A 689 16.73 -13.20 -5.01
C PRO A 689 18.06 -12.52 -5.33
N VAL A 690 18.97 -12.51 -4.36
CA VAL A 690 20.34 -12.07 -4.54
C VAL A 690 21.26 -13.20 -4.13
N ASP A 691 21.99 -13.74 -5.10
CA ASP A 691 23.00 -14.75 -4.80
C ASP A 691 24.23 -14.12 -4.15
N ALA A 692 25.01 -14.94 -3.45
CA ALA A 692 26.19 -14.49 -2.72
C ALA A 692 27.29 -13.94 -3.63
N GLU A 693 27.40 -14.41 -4.88
CA GLU A 693 28.43 -13.98 -5.82
C GLU A 693 28.13 -12.58 -6.39
N VAL A 694 26.86 -12.29 -6.68
CA VAL A 694 26.38 -10.96 -7.05
C VAL A 694 26.61 -9.99 -5.90
N SER A 695 26.27 -10.37 -4.67
CA SER A 695 26.48 -9.53 -3.47
C SER A 695 27.97 -9.23 -3.27
N ALA A 696 28.83 -10.25 -3.32
CA ALA A 696 30.27 -10.10 -3.18
C ALA A 696 30.89 -9.22 -4.28
N ARG A 697 30.46 -9.38 -5.54
CA ARG A 697 30.92 -8.52 -6.64
C ARG A 697 30.45 -7.08 -6.48
N ALA A 698 29.22 -6.86 -6.02
CA ALA A 698 28.70 -5.53 -5.73
C ALA A 698 29.47 -4.87 -4.58
N ALA A 699 29.77 -5.63 -3.52
CA ALA A 699 30.58 -5.18 -2.39
C ALA A 699 32.00 -4.81 -2.82
N ALA A 700 32.66 -5.65 -3.64
CA ALA A 700 33.98 -5.36 -4.19
C ALA A 700 33.98 -4.11 -5.08
N ALA A 701 32.99 -3.99 -5.97
CA ALA A 701 32.86 -2.81 -6.83
C ALA A 701 32.63 -1.53 -6.02
N HIS A 702 31.82 -1.61 -4.96
CA HIS A 702 31.57 -0.49 -4.07
C HIS A 702 32.82 -0.11 -3.28
N ALA A 703 33.55 -1.09 -2.72
CA ALA A 703 34.80 -0.86 -2.00
C ALA A 703 35.84 -0.16 -2.90
N ILE A 704 35.96 -0.57 -4.17
CA ILE A 704 36.84 0.10 -5.16
C ILE A 704 36.37 1.54 -5.40
N ALA A 705 35.06 1.77 -5.53
CA ALA A 705 34.49 3.11 -5.74
C ALA A 705 34.74 4.05 -4.56
N THR A 706 34.81 3.53 -3.33
CA THR A 706 35.11 4.30 -2.12
C THR A 706 36.61 4.47 -1.85
N ASP A 707 37.45 3.54 -2.32
CA ASP A 707 38.92 3.56 -2.14
C ASP A 707 39.64 4.42 -3.19
N ALA A 708 39.11 4.54 -4.42
CA ALA A 708 39.68 5.40 -5.45
C ALA A 708 39.87 6.84 -4.93
N GLY A 709 41.11 7.19 -4.56
CA GLY A 709 41.49 8.31 -3.70
C GLY A 709 41.30 9.72 -4.27
N SER A 710 40.11 10.00 -4.81
CA SER A 710 39.72 11.26 -5.45
C SER A 710 38.29 11.68 -5.08
N THR A 711 37.74 11.26 -3.94
CA THR A 711 36.65 12.04 -3.35
C THR A 711 37.25 13.34 -2.82
N THR A 712 36.83 14.46 -3.40
CA THR A 712 37.29 15.79 -3.01
C THR A 712 36.83 16.08 -1.57
N THR A 713 37.65 15.74 -0.57
CA THR A 713 37.38 16.05 0.85
C THR A 713 37.83 17.48 1.22
N LEU A 714 38.08 18.32 0.21
CA LEU A 714 38.32 19.75 0.36
C LEU A 714 37.12 20.38 1.10
N GLY A 715 37.38 21.00 2.25
CA GLY A 715 36.35 21.55 3.13
C GLY A 715 35.96 20.68 4.34
N PHE A 716 36.56 19.49 4.50
CA PHE A 716 36.33 18.59 5.65
C PHE A 716 37.59 18.38 6.50
N GLU A 717 38.53 19.34 6.53
CA GLU A 717 39.85 19.16 7.13
C GLU A 717 39.80 18.89 8.64
N ASN A 718 38.86 19.51 9.37
CA ASN A 718 38.68 19.27 10.80
C ASN A 718 38.18 17.84 11.07
N GLY A 719 37.11 17.42 10.40
CA GLY A 719 36.57 16.06 10.50
C GLY A 719 37.59 14.99 10.13
N ARG A 720 38.41 15.25 9.10
CA ARG A 720 39.52 14.37 8.71
C ARG A 720 40.54 14.22 9.84
N ARG A 721 40.98 15.32 10.46
CA ARG A 721 41.95 15.28 11.57
C ARG A 721 41.41 14.51 12.77
N ILE A 722 40.13 14.69 13.10
CA ILE A 722 39.47 13.94 14.17
C ILE A 722 39.46 12.44 13.83
N PHE A 723 39.04 12.08 12.61
CA PHE A 723 39.02 10.68 12.16
C PHE A 723 40.40 10.03 12.19
N GLU A 724 41.44 10.71 11.68
CA GLU A 724 42.81 10.21 11.65
C GLU A 724 43.38 10.00 13.06
N ALA A 725 43.05 10.88 14.00
CA ALA A 725 43.55 10.78 15.38
C ALA A 725 42.80 9.73 16.22
N SER A 726 41.49 9.54 15.99
CA SER A 726 40.63 8.79 16.91
C SER A 726 40.01 7.53 16.33
N CYS A 727 39.83 7.44 15.01
CA CYS A 727 39.07 6.36 14.37
C CYS A 727 39.94 5.49 13.44
N ALA A 728 40.94 6.09 12.79
CA ALA A 728 41.71 5.45 11.72
C ALA A 728 42.48 4.20 12.17
N VAL A 729 42.91 4.11 13.43
CA VAL A 729 43.62 2.92 13.94
C VAL A 729 42.77 1.66 13.82
N CYS A 730 41.44 1.77 13.97
CA CYS A 730 40.51 0.65 13.85
C CYS A 730 39.82 0.59 12.48
N HIS A 731 39.54 1.74 11.86
CA HIS A 731 38.72 1.84 10.65
C HIS A 731 39.47 2.15 9.34
N ALA A 732 40.77 2.46 9.38
CA ALA A 732 41.54 2.66 8.15
C ALA A 732 41.78 1.34 7.40
N GLU A 733 41.72 1.39 6.07
CA GLU A 733 41.85 0.23 5.18
C GLU A 733 43.25 -0.40 5.24
N SER A 734 44.29 0.43 5.40
CA SER A 734 45.67 0.00 5.62
C SER A 734 46.21 0.53 6.96
N GLY A 735 46.64 -0.38 7.87
CA GLY A 735 47.52 -0.01 8.99
C GLY A 735 47.07 -0.26 10.44
N GLY A 736 45.99 -0.99 10.72
CA GLY A 736 45.57 -1.32 12.10
C GLY A 736 45.77 -2.80 12.46
N VAL A 737 46.32 -3.09 13.64
CA VAL A 737 46.41 -4.46 14.18
C VAL A 737 45.02 -5.09 14.31
N GLY A 738 44.76 -6.21 13.63
CA GLY A 738 43.52 -6.99 13.73
C GLY A 738 43.30 -7.68 15.09
N HIS A 739 43.74 -7.05 16.18
CA HIS A 739 43.71 -7.58 17.55
C HIS A 739 42.52 -7.07 18.38
N PHE A 740 41.72 -6.12 17.86
CA PHE A 740 40.60 -5.49 18.60
C PHE A 740 39.21 -5.90 18.09
N GLY A 741 39.09 -7.05 17.42
CA GLY A 741 37.81 -7.56 16.92
C GLY A 741 37.64 -7.43 15.40
N VAL A 742 36.39 -7.31 14.95
CA VAL A 742 36.08 -7.20 13.51
C VAL A 742 36.22 -5.77 13.01
N ARG A 743 36.59 -5.62 11.74
CA ARG A 743 36.71 -4.32 11.08
C ARG A 743 35.63 -4.19 10.00
N PRO A 744 34.50 -3.51 10.28
CA PRO A 744 33.47 -3.29 9.27
C PRO A 744 33.97 -2.34 8.19
N LEU A 745 33.65 -2.65 6.92
CA LEU A 745 33.91 -1.75 5.81
C LEU A 745 32.94 -0.57 5.90
N MET A 746 33.46 0.62 6.21
CA MET A 746 32.63 1.81 6.45
C MET A 746 31.81 2.22 5.22
N GLY A 747 32.32 2.01 4.01
CA GLY A 747 31.58 2.27 2.77
C GLY A 747 30.34 1.38 2.59
N LEU A 748 30.36 0.18 3.17
CA LEU A 748 29.23 -0.76 3.09
C LEU A 748 28.28 -0.66 4.28
N ASN A 749 28.60 0.15 5.28
CA ASN A 749 27.79 0.26 6.48
C ASN A 749 26.51 1.07 6.23
N THR A 750 25.35 0.45 6.45
CA THR A 750 24.03 1.07 6.26
C THR A 750 23.87 2.38 7.03
N SER A 751 24.41 2.48 8.24
CA SER A 751 24.32 3.69 9.08
C SER A 751 25.07 4.88 8.48
N VAL A 752 26.10 4.62 7.66
CA VAL A 752 26.83 5.65 6.91
C VAL A 752 26.09 6.05 5.64
N ALA A 753 25.31 5.13 5.05
CA ALA A 753 24.64 5.28 3.75
C ALA A 753 23.19 5.80 3.83
N GLN A 754 22.50 5.62 4.95
CA GLN A 754 21.11 6.05 5.16
C GLN A 754 20.89 7.57 5.07
N ALA A 755 19.60 7.97 4.98
CA ALA A 755 19.20 9.36 4.83
C ALA A 755 19.33 10.18 6.12
N SER A 756 19.09 9.56 7.28
CA SER A 756 19.22 10.16 8.61
C SER A 756 20.63 9.94 9.18
N PRO A 757 21.25 10.93 9.83
CA PRO A 757 22.56 10.75 10.47
C PRO A 757 22.46 10.00 11.81
N ASP A 758 21.25 9.77 12.33
CA ASP A 758 21.03 9.50 13.75
C ASP A 758 21.70 8.20 14.23
N ASN A 759 21.58 7.07 13.51
CA ASN A 759 22.27 5.85 13.96
C ASN A 759 23.80 5.98 13.93
N LEU A 760 24.39 6.69 12.95
CA LEU A 760 25.84 6.91 12.95
C LEU A 760 26.25 7.77 14.15
N LEU A 761 25.49 8.82 14.44
CA LEU A 761 25.74 9.69 15.59
C LEU A 761 25.58 8.93 16.91
N HIS A 762 24.58 8.05 17.06
CA HIS A 762 24.46 7.18 18.23
C HIS A 762 25.68 6.28 18.41
N VAL A 763 26.15 5.63 17.34
CA VAL A 763 27.37 4.80 17.39
C VAL A 763 28.59 5.62 17.75
N LEU A 764 28.75 6.84 17.20
CA LEU A 764 29.88 7.71 17.53
C LEU A 764 29.81 8.24 18.97
N GLN A 765 28.63 8.59 19.47
CA GLN A 765 28.46 9.14 20.81
C GLN A 765 28.60 8.06 21.89
N HIS A 766 27.96 6.89 21.71
CA HIS A 766 27.85 5.87 22.74
C HIS A 766 28.81 4.68 22.54
N GLY A 767 29.30 4.47 21.32
CA GLY A 767 30.14 3.31 21.00
C GLY A 767 29.33 2.02 20.91
N ILE A 768 30.05 0.90 20.99
CA ILE A 768 29.51 -0.47 21.05
C ILE A 768 30.24 -1.18 22.20
N ASP A 769 29.79 -0.92 23.43
CA ASP A 769 30.34 -1.46 24.69
C ASP A 769 29.95 -2.88 25.01
N GLN A 770 28.76 -3.26 24.57
CA GLN A 770 28.24 -4.61 24.69
C GLN A 770 27.97 -5.18 23.29
N PRO A 771 29.03 -5.63 22.57
CA PRO A 771 28.83 -6.26 21.27
C PRO A 771 28.03 -7.55 21.41
N ALA A 772 27.34 -7.94 20.34
CA ALA A 772 26.52 -9.16 20.33
C ALA A 772 27.32 -10.44 20.66
N THR A 773 28.60 -10.48 20.27
CA THR A 773 29.55 -11.53 20.64
C THR A 773 30.91 -10.93 20.99
N GLU A 774 31.64 -11.54 21.92
CA GLU A 774 32.95 -11.04 22.39
C GLU A 774 33.98 -10.90 21.25
N SER A 775 33.89 -11.75 20.23
CA SER A 775 34.81 -11.74 19.07
C SER A 775 34.70 -10.48 18.20
N LEU A 776 33.63 -9.70 18.33
CA LEU A 776 33.45 -8.47 17.55
C LEU A 776 34.33 -7.33 18.03
N GLY A 777 34.82 -7.42 19.28
CA GLY A 777 35.58 -6.35 19.91
C GLY A 777 34.72 -5.18 20.36
N TYR A 778 35.38 -4.17 20.92
CA TYR A 778 34.76 -2.99 21.52
C TYR A 778 34.98 -1.76 20.63
N MET A 779 33.96 -0.91 20.50
CA MET A 779 34.09 0.43 19.94
C MET A 779 33.83 1.49 21.02
N PRO A 780 34.79 2.39 21.34
CA PRO A 780 34.57 3.45 22.30
C PRO A 780 33.53 4.48 21.84
N GLY A 781 32.79 5.00 22.79
CA GLY A 781 31.94 6.19 22.60
C GLY A 781 32.75 7.47 22.74
N PHE A 782 32.43 8.47 21.95
CA PHE A 782 33.11 9.78 21.90
C PHE A 782 32.21 10.94 22.34
N GLY A 783 31.02 10.65 22.88
CA GLY A 783 30.04 11.65 23.29
C GLY A 783 30.55 12.64 24.35
N ASP A 784 31.46 12.19 25.24
CA ASP A 784 32.09 13.02 26.27
C ASP A 784 33.42 13.64 25.83
N VAL A 785 33.91 13.28 24.64
CA VAL A 785 35.22 13.70 24.13
C VAL A 785 35.08 14.84 23.10
N PHE A 786 34.05 14.78 22.26
CA PHE A 786 33.81 15.76 21.22
C PHE A 786 32.54 16.57 21.50
N ASP A 787 32.58 17.87 21.27
CA ASP A 787 31.36 18.70 21.27
C ASP A 787 30.49 18.42 20.01
N ASP A 788 29.29 19.00 19.96
CA ASP A 788 28.34 18.74 18.85
C ASP A 788 28.86 19.22 17.50
N LYS A 789 29.67 20.28 17.48
CA LYS A 789 30.28 20.79 16.27
C LYS A 789 31.36 19.84 15.75
N GLN A 790 32.24 19.36 16.63
CA GLN A 790 33.26 18.38 16.29
C GLN A 790 32.63 17.06 15.82
N MET A 791 31.53 16.65 16.45
CA MET A 791 30.77 15.46 16.02
C MET A 791 30.16 15.65 14.63
N ALA A 792 29.60 16.83 14.35
CA ALA A 792 29.07 17.17 13.03
C ALA A 792 30.16 17.20 11.95
N GLU A 793 31.32 17.78 12.24
CA GLU A 793 32.48 17.81 11.33
C GLU A 793 32.99 16.38 11.04
N LEU A 794 33.08 15.52 12.05
CA LEU A 794 33.47 14.11 11.92
C LEU A 794 32.46 13.32 11.08
N ALA A 795 31.16 13.40 11.40
CA ALA A 795 30.11 12.70 10.67
C ALA A 795 30.03 13.15 9.20
N SER A 796 30.20 14.45 8.95
CA SER A 796 30.26 15.00 7.58
C SER A 796 31.42 14.42 6.79
N TYR A 797 32.61 14.34 7.40
CA TYR A 797 33.78 13.73 6.77
C TYR A 797 33.57 12.24 6.46
N ILE A 798 33.03 11.47 7.43
CA ILE A 798 32.75 10.04 7.24
C ILE A 798 31.77 9.84 6.07
N ARG A 799 30.67 10.60 6.04
CA ARG A 799 29.68 10.57 4.96
C ARG A 799 30.29 10.90 3.61
N ALA A 800 31.06 11.99 3.53
CA ALA A 800 31.70 12.41 2.30
C ALA A 800 32.71 11.36 1.79
N ARG A 801 33.53 10.80 2.68
CA ARG A 801 34.56 9.81 2.32
C ARG A 801 33.96 8.46 1.93
N TYR A 802 33.04 7.93 2.73
CA TYR A 802 32.61 6.54 2.64
C TYR A 802 31.27 6.36 1.93
N ALA A 803 30.48 7.41 1.73
CA ALA A 803 29.25 7.35 0.95
C ALA A 803 29.13 8.55 -0.01
N PRO A 804 30.12 8.77 -0.91
CA PRO A 804 30.19 9.94 -1.79
C PRO A 804 29.02 10.05 -2.78
N GLY A 805 28.34 8.94 -3.09
CA GLY A 805 27.16 8.94 -3.95
C GLY A 805 25.87 9.41 -3.27
N GLN A 806 25.92 9.70 -1.97
CA GLN A 806 24.74 10.09 -1.20
C GLN A 806 24.74 11.59 -0.88
N PRO A 807 23.56 12.23 -0.73
CA PRO A 807 23.48 13.61 -0.30
C PRO A 807 24.15 13.85 1.06
N ALA A 808 24.78 15.02 1.21
CA ALA A 808 25.27 15.49 2.49
C ALA A 808 24.09 15.69 3.46
N TRP A 809 24.28 15.29 4.72
CA TRP A 809 23.32 15.55 5.78
C TRP A 809 23.30 17.04 6.14
N ARG A 810 22.15 17.49 6.64
CA ARG A 810 21.92 18.88 7.08
C ARG A 810 21.77 18.91 8.60
N ASP A 811 22.03 20.08 9.20
CA ASP A 811 21.78 20.36 10.62
C ASP A 811 22.41 19.34 11.59
N LEU A 812 23.59 18.82 11.25
CA LEU A 812 24.27 17.76 12.01
C LEU A 812 24.60 18.13 13.45
N GLU A 813 24.96 19.40 13.72
CA GLU A 813 25.23 19.88 15.07
C GLU A 813 23.96 19.81 15.94
N SER A 814 22.84 20.27 15.40
CA SER A 814 21.53 20.15 16.05
C SER A 814 21.09 18.69 16.24
N ALA A 815 21.39 17.82 15.27
CA ALA A 815 21.14 16.38 15.38
C ALA A 815 21.98 15.75 16.50
N SER A 816 23.27 16.04 16.56
CA SER A 816 24.17 15.58 17.63
C SER A 816 23.66 16.02 19.01
N ALA A 817 23.31 17.30 19.16
CA ALA A 817 22.82 17.87 20.40
C ALA A 817 21.49 17.23 20.86
N ARG A 818 20.57 16.98 19.91
CA ARG A 818 19.29 16.32 20.18
C ARG A 818 19.51 14.90 20.73
N LEU A 819 20.38 14.12 20.10
CA LEU A 819 20.63 12.73 20.51
C LEU A 819 21.35 12.67 21.85
N ARG A 820 22.27 13.60 22.12
CA ARG A 820 22.94 13.73 23.41
C ARG A 820 21.97 14.08 24.54
N ALA A 821 20.93 14.87 24.27
CA ALA A 821 19.94 15.28 25.27
C ALA A 821 18.80 14.26 25.50
N GLY A 822 18.67 13.26 24.62
CA GLY A 822 17.66 12.19 24.71
C GLY A 822 18.05 11.03 25.64
N HIS A 823 19.26 11.06 26.17
CA HIS A 823 19.81 10.16 27.17
C HIS A 823 20.15 10.94 28.44
#